data_AF-A0A7C9BWL2-F1
#
_entry.id   AF-A0A7C9BWL2-F1
#
_cell.length_a   1.000
_cell.length_b   1.000
_cell.length_c   1.000
_cell.angle_alpha   90.00
_cell.angle_beta   90.00
_cell.angle_gamma   90.00
#
_symmetry.space_group_name_H-M   'P 1'
#
loop_
_entity.id
_entity.type
_entity.pdbx_description
1 polymer ?
#
loop_
_entity_poly.entity_id
_entity_poly.type
_entity_poly.pdbx_seq_one_letter_code
_entity_poly.pdbx_strand_id
1 'polypeptide(L)'
;MISNKPVLALLSLALWSPLSSAELLQKFELENGSLLPGYSSAIDSPFNGVAAYANNDGVQATAQISNTPGQFRLDISGASSANNAAGISVYLDDKKIGATEFVGTAASLGSISFKLDTMPLNSSLSFKLETDDGSNDTYLDWFELHRVGDIAALPAAPVLPSDGAYNTGVYRNMFAELGYSKAEVEARVQAVYDQLFHSTDTANKAIFIPVGDDMAYIWDVGNNDVRSEGMSYGLMMAVQMNRQDDFNKLWKWAHTYSLNKSGVNKGYFAWKVSTAGDVQDAYPAPDGEEYFATALFFASHRWGDGTGIYNYSAQANQILDDMYGNGEMRYNNQGQLEEISLFDHNEKQIVFSPATPSDRNWTDPSYHLPAFYELWARWANNNNQFWADIATTSRAFLKTTVNPANGLSPDYAYFDGTPHGEFQAWKTTFQYDAWRTVGNAAMDFAWWQKDPWQTQYVNSLQAFFKSEGIDSYSSLYELNGTPYQNNSDHSPGLVAMNALASLAANDQQAWEFVQALWDTPVPSGQWRYYDGTLYMFGMLALSGNYQIYCPAGECDTVVPPTENRSPVAVNDSVTTAQDTPLVVSVLQNDSDPDGDAISIVSFTQASNGSVSQVGDGLSYSPNSNYSGSDSFSYTISDGQLEASATVSVTVTDTTVNNPPSACFTVSSDAATVGQSIDFDASCANDVDGDVLSYAWSFGDNNGATGATASHSYSAAGTYQASLTVSDGKGASDVYSVSIVVSNSDNGPGGAVCSYTVDNDWNSGFVASITISNQGTTAINGWQVSWAYSDGSSVTSSWNSTLTGSQPYVASSLSWNSTIQPGQSVTFGLQGSKGTVNTPAEVVTLGGSSCN
;
A
#
# COMPACT_ATOMS: atom_id res chain seq x y z
N MET A 1 43.11 22.41 46.75
CA MET A 1 42.55 23.44 45.85
C MET A 1 42.57 22.82 44.46
N ILE A 2 41.59 22.01 44.04
CA ILE A 2 40.18 22.31 43.68
C ILE A 2 40.05 23.52 42.76
N SER A 3 39.71 23.25 41.50
CA SER A 3 38.76 23.98 40.64
C SER A 3 38.79 23.31 39.25
N ASN A 4 37.96 22.29 39.00
CA ASN A 4 36.59 22.34 38.45
C ASN A 4 36.48 23.06 37.09
N LYS A 5 36.44 22.26 36.02
CA LYS A 5 35.67 22.57 34.80
C LYS A 5 34.75 21.37 34.51
N PRO A 6 33.45 21.58 34.29
CA PRO A 6 32.49 20.49 34.19
C PRO A 6 32.54 19.86 32.79
N VAL A 7 32.47 18.53 32.79
CA VAL A 7 32.12 17.71 31.63
C VAL A 7 30.65 17.96 31.34
N LEU A 8 30.32 18.62 30.22
CA LEU A 8 28.97 18.61 29.68
C LEU A 8 28.80 17.26 28.97
N ALA A 9 28.07 16.35 29.60
CA ALA A 9 27.48 15.23 28.91
C ALA A 9 26.40 15.78 27.97
N LEU A 10 26.62 15.67 26.66
CA LEU A 10 25.54 15.81 25.68
C LEU A 10 24.58 14.64 25.90
N LEU A 11 23.49 14.88 26.62
CA LEU A 11 22.28 14.08 26.47
C LEU A 11 21.77 14.32 25.05
N SER A 12 21.85 13.29 24.22
CA SER A 12 21.05 13.19 23.01
C SER A 12 19.58 13.07 23.42
N LEU A 13 18.89 14.20 23.56
CA LEU A 13 17.44 14.20 23.41
C LEU A 13 17.17 13.98 21.93
N ALA A 14 16.83 12.74 21.57
CA ALA A 14 16.13 12.47 20.33
C ALA A 14 14.85 13.32 20.34
N LEU A 15 14.85 14.38 19.54
CA LEU A 15 13.62 15.08 19.17
C LEU A 15 12.84 14.13 18.27
N TRP A 16 11.99 13.31 18.89
CA TRP A 16 10.90 12.67 18.18
C TRP A 16 10.04 13.77 17.57
N SER A 17 10.01 13.81 16.24
CA SER A 17 8.89 14.37 15.49
C SER A 17 7.59 13.74 16.01
N PRO A 18 6.44 14.45 15.97
CA PRO A 18 5.18 13.86 16.37
C PRO A 18 4.79 12.88 15.26
N LEU A 19 5.31 11.65 15.32
CA LEU A 19 4.62 10.50 14.79
C LEU A 19 3.18 10.58 15.31
N SER A 20 2.20 10.44 14.42
CA SER A 20 0.85 10.09 14.80
C SER A 20 0.93 9.06 15.92
N SER A 21 0.32 9.32 17.07
CA SER A 21 0.38 8.42 18.22
C SER A 21 -0.01 7.03 17.76
N ALA A 22 0.91 6.07 17.84
CA ALA A 22 0.65 4.68 17.46
C ALA A 22 -0.58 4.20 18.26
N GLU A 23 -1.61 3.76 17.54
CA GLU A 23 -2.86 3.29 18.12
C GLU A 23 -2.66 1.87 18.63
N LEU A 24 -2.70 1.66 19.94
CA LEU A 24 -2.68 0.32 20.53
C LEU A 24 -3.95 -0.43 20.12
N LEU A 25 -3.80 -1.45 19.28
CA LEU A 25 -4.90 -2.31 18.84
C LEU A 25 -5.15 -3.44 19.84
N GLN A 26 -4.08 -4.03 20.36
CA GLN A 26 -4.17 -5.17 21.25
C GLN A 26 -2.97 -5.24 22.19
N LYS A 27 -3.23 -5.60 23.44
CA LYS A 27 -2.24 -6.11 24.38
C LYS A 27 -2.66 -7.52 24.80
N PHE A 28 -1.71 -8.45 24.88
CA PHE A 28 -2.00 -9.84 25.21
C PHE A 28 -0.84 -10.50 25.97
N GLU A 29 -1.17 -11.14 27.09
CA GLU A 29 -0.25 -11.91 27.93
C GLU A 29 -0.14 -13.34 27.36
N LEU A 30 1.06 -13.76 26.97
CA LEU A 30 1.27 -14.93 26.11
C LEU A 30 1.02 -16.25 26.81
N GLU A 31 1.04 -16.32 28.15
CA GLU A 31 0.62 -17.50 28.91
C GLU A 31 -0.87 -17.86 28.71
N ASN A 32 -1.68 -16.93 28.19
CA ASN A 32 -3.07 -17.17 27.83
C ASN A 32 -3.26 -17.64 26.37
N GLY A 33 -2.16 -17.79 25.62
CA GLY A 33 -2.16 -18.32 24.25
C GLY A 33 -2.27 -19.85 24.19
N SER A 34 -2.36 -20.37 22.97
CA SER A 34 -2.27 -21.80 22.69
C SER A 34 -0.81 -22.19 22.45
N LEU A 35 -0.25 -23.05 23.30
CA LEU A 35 1.12 -23.53 23.13
C LEU A 35 1.28 -24.26 21.79
N LEU A 36 2.34 -23.94 21.06
CA LEU A 36 2.69 -24.66 19.84
C LEU A 36 3.18 -26.08 20.19
N PRO A 37 2.97 -27.08 19.29
CA PRO A 37 3.44 -28.44 19.51
C PRO A 37 4.94 -28.50 19.76
N GLY A 38 5.38 -29.37 20.68
CA GLY A 38 6.79 -29.52 21.02
C GLY A 38 7.01 -29.53 22.52
N TYR A 39 8.10 -28.93 22.97
CA TYR A 39 8.48 -28.84 24.38
C TYR A 39 8.03 -27.53 25.05
N SER A 40 7.25 -26.68 24.35
CA SER A 40 6.70 -25.43 24.88
C SER A 40 6.00 -25.61 26.24
N SER A 41 6.25 -24.71 27.19
CA SER A 41 5.58 -24.75 28.51
C SER A 41 5.31 -23.37 29.08
N ALA A 42 4.26 -23.23 29.89
CA ALA A 42 4.10 -22.05 30.74
C ALA A 42 5.22 -21.97 31.80
N ILE A 43 5.64 -20.76 32.14
CA ILE A 43 6.66 -20.46 33.15
C ILE A 43 6.16 -19.37 34.12
N ASP A 44 6.75 -19.29 35.32
CA ASP A 44 6.48 -18.28 36.34
C ASP A 44 7.74 -17.47 36.74
N SER A 45 8.87 -17.74 36.09
CA SER A 45 10.15 -17.05 36.27
C SER A 45 10.90 -17.01 34.93
N PRO A 46 11.50 -15.86 34.54
CA PRO A 46 11.62 -14.60 35.29
C PRO A 46 10.33 -13.76 35.35
N PHE A 47 9.30 -14.17 34.63
CA PHE A 47 7.94 -13.62 34.62
C PHE A 47 6.93 -14.74 34.35
N ASN A 48 5.64 -14.43 34.45
CA ASN A 48 4.60 -15.35 33.96
C ASN A 48 4.60 -15.31 32.44
N GLY A 49 4.72 -16.45 31.77
CA GLY A 49 4.86 -16.45 30.32
C GLY A 49 4.96 -17.84 29.71
N VAL A 50 5.59 -17.94 28.54
CA VAL A 50 5.84 -19.19 27.82
C VAL A 50 7.34 -19.35 27.54
N ALA A 51 7.85 -20.56 27.74
CA ALA A 51 9.18 -20.95 27.29
C ALA A 51 9.11 -21.77 26.00
N ALA A 52 9.99 -21.45 25.06
CA ALA A 52 10.30 -22.24 23.87
C ALA A 52 11.72 -22.81 24.01
N TYR A 53 11.84 -24.14 24.03
CA TYR A 53 13.10 -24.84 24.35
C TYR A 53 13.78 -25.46 23.12
N ALA A 54 13.05 -25.65 22.03
CA ALA A 54 13.57 -26.29 20.82
C ALA A 54 12.90 -25.75 19.55
N ASN A 55 13.44 -26.12 18.39
CA ASN A 55 12.88 -25.76 17.08
C ASN A 55 11.38 -26.11 16.98
N ASN A 56 10.60 -25.13 16.55
CA ASN A 56 9.15 -25.10 16.42
C ASN A 56 8.35 -24.92 17.72
N ASP A 57 9.01 -24.79 18.87
CA ASP A 57 8.33 -24.43 20.11
C ASP A 57 7.87 -22.97 20.09
N GLY A 58 6.91 -22.66 20.96
CA GLY A 58 6.42 -21.30 21.19
C GLY A 58 4.93 -21.26 21.51
N VAL A 59 4.26 -20.19 21.06
CA VAL A 59 2.88 -19.89 21.43
C VAL A 59 2.15 -19.18 20.30
N GLN A 60 0.85 -19.48 20.19
CA GLN A 60 -0.07 -18.84 19.28
C GLN A 60 -1.11 -18.03 20.04
N ALA A 61 -1.39 -16.81 19.57
CA ALA A 61 -2.45 -15.94 20.05
C ALA A 61 -3.28 -15.43 18.87
N THR A 62 -4.51 -14.96 19.10
CA THR A 62 -5.32 -14.34 18.04
C THR A 62 -5.04 -12.84 18.00
N ALA A 63 -4.68 -12.32 16.82
CA ALA A 63 -4.52 -10.89 16.60
C ALA A 63 -5.87 -10.24 16.29
N GLN A 64 -6.25 -9.22 17.06
CA GLN A 64 -7.44 -8.40 16.83
C GLN A 64 -7.06 -7.24 15.92
N ILE A 65 -7.39 -7.38 14.64
CA ILE A 65 -6.97 -6.49 13.57
C ILE A 65 -8.21 -5.98 12.83
N SER A 66 -8.25 -4.67 12.51
CA SER A 66 -9.28 -4.07 11.65
C SER A 66 -9.00 -4.33 10.18
N ASN A 67 -9.98 -4.51 9.31
CA ASN A 67 -9.80 -4.66 7.84
C ASN A 67 -9.17 -3.44 7.12
N THR A 68 -8.54 -2.51 7.84
CA THR A 68 -7.97 -1.27 7.34
C THR A 68 -6.48 -1.44 7.06
N PRO A 69 -6.01 -1.27 5.81
CA PRO A 69 -4.59 -1.35 5.48
C PRO A 69 -3.76 -0.38 6.34
N GLY A 70 -2.51 -0.70 6.59
CA GLY A 70 -1.67 0.15 7.42
C GLY A 70 -0.26 -0.37 7.67
N GLN A 71 0.47 0.44 8.43
CA GLN A 71 1.74 0.11 9.05
C GLN A 71 1.50 -0.30 10.49
N PHE A 72 2.16 -1.38 10.92
CA PHE A 72 1.98 -1.98 12.24
C PHE A 72 3.31 -2.15 12.93
N ARG A 73 3.29 -2.06 14.25
CA ARG A 73 4.42 -2.39 15.14
C ARG A 73 3.95 -3.41 16.16
N LEU A 74 4.69 -4.50 16.30
CA LEU A 74 4.50 -5.50 17.33
C LEU A 74 5.65 -5.40 18.33
N ASP A 75 5.34 -4.96 19.54
CA ASP A 75 6.28 -4.92 20.66
C ASP A 75 6.12 -6.21 21.48
N ILE A 76 7.22 -6.86 21.80
CA ILE A 76 7.26 -8.18 22.45
C ILE A 76 8.19 -8.09 23.65
N SER A 77 7.68 -8.44 24.83
CA SER A 77 8.48 -8.59 26.05
C SER A 77 8.97 -10.03 26.15
N GLY A 78 10.28 -10.21 26.37
CA GLY A 78 10.88 -11.53 26.48
C GLY A 78 12.27 -11.52 27.10
N ALA A 79 12.83 -12.71 27.32
CA ALA A 79 14.16 -12.91 27.90
C ALA A 79 14.82 -14.16 27.32
N SER A 80 16.14 -14.24 27.42
CA SER A 80 16.89 -15.48 27.23
C SER A 80 16.97 -16.25 28.55
N SER A 81 17.07 -17.59 28.50
CA SER A 81 17.39 -18.38 29.70
C SER A 81 18.85 -18.19 30.18
N ALA A 82 19.69 -17.50 29.39
CA ALA A 82 21.08 -17.21 29.70
C ALA A 82 21.50 -15.77 29.30
N ASN A 83 22.80 -15.47 29.37
CA ASN A 83 23.34 -14.12 29.10
C ASN A 83 23.59 -13.83 27.61
N ASN A 84 23.44 -14.83 26.73
CA ASN A 84 23.53 -14.71 25.28
C ASN A 84 22.14 -14.48 24.66
N ALA A 85 22.11 -14.10 23.38
CA ALA A 85 20.88 -13.79 22.66
C ALA A 85 20.03 -15.04 22.40
N ALA A 86 18.71 -14.96 22.63
CA ALA A 86 17.73 -16.00 22.26
C ALA A 86 16.68 -15.40 21.32
N GLY A 87 16.43 -16.05 20.18
CA GLY A 87 15.62 -15.50 19.09
C GLY A 87 14.18 -16.02 19.02
N ILE A 88 13.26 -15.21 18.49
CA ILE A 88 11.89 -15.63 18.18
C ILE A 88 11.45 -15.06 16.84
N SER A 89 10.84 -15.92 16.00
CA SER A 89 10.21 -15.52 14.75
C SER A 89 8.70 -15.35 14.98
N VAL A 90 8.11 -14.36 14.31
CA VAL A 90 6.67 -14.07 14.41
C VAL A 90 6.01 -14.23 13.06
N TYR A 91 4.89 -14.95 13.07
CA TYR A 91 4.07 -15.21 11.90
C TYR A 91 2.68 -14.65 12.13
N LEU A 92 2.14 -14.01 11.10
CA LEU A 92 0.72 -13.70 10.96
C LEU A 92 0.11 -14.73 10.01
N ASP A 93 -0.79 -15.54 10.55
CA ASP A 93 -1.24 -16.81 9.97
C ASP A 93 -0.02 -17.67 9.60
N ASP A 94 0.19 -17.93 8.30
CA ASP A 94 1.33 -18.68 7.79
C ASP A 94 2.47 -17.78 7.28
N LYS A 95 2.30 -16.44 7.27
CA LYS A 95 3.28 -15.48 6.76
C LYS A 95 4.18 -14.97 7.88
N LYS A 96 5.49 -15.16 7.75
CA LYS A 96 6.46 -14.55 8.68
C LYS A 96 6.44 -13.02 8.52
N ILE A 97 6.20 -12.30 9.61
CA ILE A 97 6.17 -10.82 9.63
C ILE A 97 7.44 -10.20 10.25
N GLY A 98 8.28 -11.03 10.86
CA GLY A 98 9.59 -10.60 11.36
C GLY A 98 10.17 -11.58 12.38
N ALA A 99 11.29 -11.19 12.98
CA ALA A 99 11.91 -11.88 14.09
C ALA A 99 12.57 -10.87 15.03
N THR A 100 12.76 -11.24 16.29
CA THR A 100 13.48 -10.44 17.28
C THR A 100 14.30 -11.34 18.19
N GLU A 101 15.18 -10.76 19.00
CA GLU A 101 16.02 -11.49 19.95
C GLU A 101 16.09 -10.78 21.30
N PHE A 102 16.29 -11.55 22.36
CA PHE A 102 16.42 -11.05 23.73
C PHE A 102 17.78 -11.44 24.30
N VAL A 103 18.49 -10.47 24.90
CA VAL A 103 19.82 -10.70 25.49
C VAL A 103 19.73 -10.60 27.00
N GLY A 104 20.11 -11.67 27.68
CA GLY A 104 20.11 -11.73 29.14
C GLY A 104 18.85 -12.32 29.74
N THR A 105 18.94 -12.62 31.03
CA THR A 105 17.88 -13.29 31.81
C THR A 105 16.79 -12.37 32.34
N ALA A 106 16.90 -11.06 32.05
CA ALA A 106 15.89 -10.08 32.44
C ALA A 106 14.99 -9.78 31.25
N ALA A 107 13.72 -9.47 31.52
CA ALA A 107 12.79 -9.04 30.48
C ALA A 107 13.34 -7.82 29.72
N SER A 108 13.30 -7.90 28.41
CA SER A 108 13.70 -6.86 27.47
C SER A 108 12.68 -6.79 26.33
N LEU A 109 12.68 -5.66 25.62
CA LEU A 109 11.70 -5.40 24.56
C LEU A 109 12.32 -5.64 23.19
N GLY A 110 11.66 -6.45 22.38
CA GLY A 110 11.90 -6.58 20.94
C GLY A 110 10.74 -5.97 20.17
N SER A 111 11.00 -5.25 19.08
CA SER A 111 9.96 -4.62 18.25
C SER A 111 10.10 -5.06 16.80
N ILE A 112 8.97 -5.41 16.17
CA ILE A 112 8.87 -5.78 14.75
C ILE A 112 7.93 -4.81 14.06
N SER A 113 8.36 -4.20 12.96
CA SER A 113 7.51 -3.34 12.12
C SER A 113 7.14 -4.07 10.84
N PHE A 114 5.88 -3.98 10.41
CA PHE A 114 5.38 -4.65 9.20
C PHE A 114 4.22 -3.89 8.56
N LYS A 115 3.90 -4.19 7.30
CA LYS A 115 2.82 -3.55 6.51
C LYS A 115 1.80 -4.61 6.10
N LEU A 116 0.52 -4.20 6.01
CA LEU A 116 -0.55 -5.06 5.52
C LEU A 116 -1.48 -4.30 4.57
N ASP A 117 -1.51 -4.73 3.30
CA ASP A 117 -2.34 -4.15 2.25
C ASP A 117 -3.82 -4.54 2.34
N THR A 118 -4.10 -5.69 2.96
CA THR A 118 -5.43 -6.15 3.34
C THR A 118 -5.28 -6.99 4.61
N MET A 119 -6.27 -6.93 5.50
CA MET A 119 -6.20 -7.64 6.78
C MET A 119 -7.32 -8.67 6.85
N PRO A 120 -7.02 -9.96 7.05
CA PRO A 120 -8.03 -10.95 7.39
C PRO A 120 -8.53 -10.69 8.82
N LEU A 121 -9.85 -10.67 9.00
CA LEU A 121 -10.45 -10.55 10.33
C LEU A 121 -10.08 -11.79 11.16
N ASN A 122 -9.50 -11.60 12.35
CA ASN A 122 -9.05 -12.66 13.27
C ASN A 122 -7.85 -13.52 12.80
N SER A 123 -6.81 -12.90 12.23
CA SER A 123 -5.55 -13.59 11.94
C SER A 123 -4.90 -14.16 13.21
N SER A 124 -4.22 -15.29 13.05
CA SER A 124 -3.41 -15.92 14.09
C SER A 124 -2.04 -15.26 14.17
N LEU A 125 -1.55 -14.96 15.36
CA LEU A 125 -0.18 -14.53 15.60
C LEU A 125 0.58 -15.68 16.26
N SER A 126 1.54 -16.27 15.56
CA SER A 126 2.36 -17.38 16.06
C SER A 126 3.77 -16.90 16.34
N PHE A 127 4.22 -17.08 17.58
CA PHE A 127 5.59 -16.83 18.04
C PHE A 127 6.31 -18.17 18.07
N LYS A 128 7.34 -18.34 17.25
CA LYS A 128 7.96 -19.62 16.97
C LYS A 128 9.48 -19.53 17.03
N LEU A 129 10.10 -20.39 17.83
CA LEU A 129 11.54 -20.60 17.84
C LEU A 129 11.92 -21.41 16.61
N GLU A 130 12.51 -20.80 15.59
CA GLU A 130 12.86 -21.51 14.36
C GLU A 130 14.15 -22.32 14.50
N THR A 131 15.16 -21.71 15.14
CA THR A 131 16.48 -22.31 15.34
C THR A 131 16.89 -22.14 16.79
N ASP A 132 17.09 -23.27 17.44
CA ASP A 132 17.70 -23.46 18.74
C ASP A 132 19.08 -24.08 18.51
N ASP A 133 20.11 -23.44 19.06
CA ASP A 133 21.49 -23.93 19.03
C ASP A 133 21.86 -24.74 20.28
N GLY A 134 20.90 -24.95 21.18
CA GLY A 134 21.04 -25.66 22.45
C GLY A 134 21.81 -24.88 23.50
N SER A 135 22.11 -23.60 23.27
CA SER A 135 22.89 -22.76 24.20
C SER A 135 22.01 -21.99 25.18
N ASN A 136 20.75 -21.68 24.80
CA ASN A 136 19.76 -20.99 25.61
C ASN A 136 18.34 -21.20 25.07
N ASP A 137 17.34 -20.83 25.88
CA ASP A 137 15.92 -20.91 25.57
C ASP A 137 15.32 -19.52 25.46
N THR A 138 14.19 -19.41 24.75
CA THR A 138 13.47 -18.14 24.61
C THR A 138 12.25 -18.10 25.53
N TYR A 139 12.18 -17.10 26.40
CA TYR A 139 11.05 -16.83 27.29
C TYR A 139 10.25 -15.64 26.80
N LEU A 140 8.94 -15.79 26.70
CA LEU A 140 8.00 -14.80 26.16
C LEU A 140 6.95 -14.40 27.21
N ASP A 141 6.77 -13.11 27.41
CA ASP A 141 5.91 -12.51 28.46
C ASP A 141 4.58 -12.03 27.84
N TRP A 142 4.58 -10.88 27.17
CA TRP A 142 3.42 -10.30 26.50
C TRP A 142 3.78 -9.67 25.16
N PHE A 143 2.77 -9.36 24.36
CA PHE A 143 2.91 -8.49 23.20
C PHE A 143 1.93 -7.32 23.19
N GLU A 144 2.31 -6.24 22.51
CA GLU A 144 1.46 -5.13 22.13
C GLU A 144 1.50 -4.93 20.61
N LEU A 145 0.34 -4.96 19.97
CA LEU A 145 0.16 -4.66 18.56
C LEU A 145 -0.36 -3.24 18.40
N HIS A 146 0.38 -2.43 17.64
CA HIS A 146 0.08 -1.03 17.38
C HIS A 146 -0.15 -0.79 15.89
N ARG A 147 -1.15 0.02 15.53
CA ARG A 147 -1.25 0.64 14.21
C ARG A 147 -0.48 1.96 14.24
N VAL A 148 0.51 2.08 13.38
CA VAL A 148 1.40 3.24 13.34
C VAL A 148 0.90 4.31 12.37
N GLY A 149 0.20 3.89 11.30
CA GLY A 149 -0.38 4.81 10.31
C GLY A 149 -0.86 4.09 9.06
N ASP A 150 -1.20 4.88 8.02
CA ASP A 150 -1.54 4.37 6.70
C ASP A 150 -0.27 3.91 5.95
N ILE A 151 -0.44 3.01 4.97
CA ILE A 151 0.62 2.73 3.99
C ILE A 151 0.69 3.95 3.07
N ALA A 152 1.85 4.60 3.01
CA ALA A 152 2.06 5.71 2.10
C ALA A 152 1.80 5.23 0.66
N ALA A 153 1.09 6.04 -0.13
CA ALA A 153 0.92 5.73 -1.54
C ALA A 153 2.30 5.65 -2.21
N LEU A 154 2.50 4.64 -3.06
CA LEU A 154 3.73 4.55 -3.84
C LEU A 154 3.88 5.80 -4.71
N PRO A 155 5.11 6.30 -4.93
CA PRO A 155 5.35 7.37 -5.88
C PRO A 155 4.83 7.03 -7.28
N ALA A 156 4.74 8.03 -8.16
CA ALA A 156 4.48 7.77 -9.58
C ALA A 156 5.54 6.83 -10.16
N ALA A 157 5.23 6.14 -11.27
CA ALA A 157 6.16 5.22 -11.90
C ALA A 157 7.55 5.84 -12.13
N PRO A 158 8.65 5.10 -11.92
CA PRO A 158 9.99 5.66 -12.05
C PRO A 158 10.22 6.23 -13.45
N VAL A 159 10.82 7.42 -13.51
CA VAL A 159 11.19 8.07 -14.77
C VAL A 159 12.62 7.67 -15.12
N LEU A 160 12.80 6.96 -16.23
CA LEU A 160 14.13 6.57 -16.70
C LEU A 160 14.92 7.82 -17.13
N PRO A 161 16.23 7.89 -16.85
CA PRO A 161 17.09 8.98 -17.33
C PRO A 161 17.10 9.02 -18.85
N SER A 162 17.39 10.18 -19.43
CA SER A 162 17.43 10.34 -20.89
C SER A 162 18.66 9.70 -21.56
N ASP A 163 19.70 9.36 -20.79
CA ASP A 163 20.93 8.76 -21.27
C ASP A 163 21.62 7.99 -20.12
N GLY A 164 22.54 7.07 -20.46
CA GLY A 164 23.25 6.24 -19.50
C GLY A 164 24.20 7.01 -18.58
N ALA A 165 24.43 6.48 -17.37
CA ALA A 165 25.29 7.10 -16.36
C ALA A 165 26.73 7.35 -16.83
N TYR A 166 27.25 6.57 -17.79
CA TYR A 166 28.55 6.83 -18.39
C TYR A 166 28.62 8.20 -19.09
N ASN A 167 27.55 8.58 -19.79
CA ASN A 167 27.50 9.84 -20.55
C ASN A 167 27.12 11.03 -19.66
N THR A 168 26.30 10.79 -18.65
CA THR A 168 25.72 11.86 -17.81
C THR A 168 26.51 12.12 -16.53
N GLY A 169 27.21 11.11 -16.00
CA GLY A 169 27.78 11.12 -14.64
C GLY A 169 26.73 11.03 -13.53
N VAL A 170 25.44 10.88 -13.88
CA VAL A 170 24.33 10.84 -12.93
C VAL A 170 23.95 9.40 -12.64
N TYR A 171 24.13 8.99 -11.39
CA TYR A 171 23.71 7.68 -10.88
C TYR A 171 22.44 7.86 -10.04
N ARG A 172 21.39 7.09 -10.36
CA ARG A 172 20.11 7.19 -9.68
C ARG A 172 20.21 6.70 -8.25
N ASN A 173 19.62 7.46 -7.34
CA ASN A 173 19.40 7.03 -5.97
C ASN A 173 17.91 6.72 -5.80
N MET A 174 17.53 5.47 -6.06
CA MET A 174 16.15 5.03 -6.00
C MET A 174 15.58 5.02 -4.59
N PHE A 175 16.42 4.90 -3.56
CA PHE A 175 15.96 5.08 -2.17
C PHE A 175 15.58 6.54 -1.90
N ALA A 176 16.34 7.50 -2.39
CA ALA A 176 15.98 8.91 -2.31
C ALA A 176 14.72 9.23 -3.13
N GLU A 177 14.58 8.67 -4.34
CA GLU A 177 13.35 8.78 -5.14
C GLU A 177 12.13 8.17 -4.45
N LEU A 178 12.33 7.19 -3.54
CA LEU A 178 11.28 6.57 -2.72
C LEU A 178 11.00 7.34 -1.41
N GLY A 179 11.79 8.37 -1.09
CA GLY A 179 11.57 9.27 0.06
C GLY A 179 12.54 9.13 1.23
N TYR A 180 13.57 8.29 1.14
CA TYR A 180 14.62 8.21 2.16
C TYR A 180 15.61 9.37 2.04
N SER A 181 16.03 9.96 3.15
CA SER A 181 17.06 11.01 3.10
C SER A 181 18.42 10.43 2.70
N LYS A 182 19.25 11.24 2.04
CA LYS A 182 20.62 10.85 1.67
C LYS A 182 21.42 10.31 2.87
N ALA A 183 21.31 10.97 4.02
CA ALA A 183 22.00 10.54 5.24
C ALA A 183 21.53 9.17 5.74
N GLU A 184 20.24 8.85 5.67
CA GLU A 184 19.71 7.53 6.01
C GLU A 184 20.22 6.46 5.05
N VAL A 185 20.21 6.76 3.75
CA VAL A 185 20.71 5.84 2.71
C VAL A 185 22.20 5.57 2.91
N GLU A 186 23.02 6.61 3.08
CA GLU A 186 24.46 6.48 3.32
C GLU A 186 24.75 5.70 4.60
N ALA A 187 24.04 5.99 5.69
CA ALA A 187 24.17 5.27 6.95
C ALA A 187 23.81 3.79 6.81
N ARG A 188 22.74 3.48 6.06
CA ARG A 188 22.31 2.10 5.81
C ARG A 188 23.33 1.33 4.97
N VAL A 189 23.81 1.91 3.87
CA VAL A 189 24.86 1.30 3.03
C VAL A 189 26.13 1.05 3.84
N GLN A 190 26.55 2.02 4.67
CA GLN A 190 27.71 1.86 5.54
C GLN A 190 27.51 0.75 6.58
N ALA A 191 26.34 0.66 7.21
CA ALA A 191 26.04 -0.37 8.20
C ALA A 191 26.05 -1.78 7.60
N VAL A 192 25.56 -1.94 6.37
CA VAL A 192 25.62 -3.21 5.62
C VAL A 192 27.07 -3.63 5.37
N TYR A 193 27.89 -2.70 4.86
CA TYR A 193 29.31 -2.95 4.64
C TYR A 193 30.02 -3.33 5.94
N ASP A 194 29.81 -2.56 7.01
CA ASP A 194 30.44 -2.82 8.30
C ASP A 194 30.04 -4.19 8.88
N GLN A 195 28.79 -4.62 8.72
CA GLN A 195 28.36 -5.96 9.15
C GLN A 195 29.12 -7.06 8.39
N LEU A 196 29.19 -6.95 7.06
CA LEU A 196 29.78 -7.99 6.20
C LEU A 196 31.32 -8.00 6.26
N PHE A 197 31.95 -6.83 6.38
CA PHE A 197 33.40 -6.66 6.28
C PHE A 197 34.14 -6.50 7.61
N HIS A 198 33.49 -5.90 8.62
CA HIS A 198 34.16 -5.44 9.83
C HIS A 198 33.50 -5.91 11.12
N SER A 199 32.44 -6.69 11.05
CA SER A 199 31.84 -7.32 12.23
C SER A 199 32.86 -8.25 12.90
N THR A 200 32.93 -8.18 14.22
CA THR A 200 33.70 -9.14 15.02
C THR A 200 32.98 -10.47 15.21
N ASP A 201 31.69 -10.52 14.86
CA ASP A 201 30.91 -11.76 14.82
C ASP A 201 31.13 -12.49 13.49
N THR A 202 32.19 -13.28 13.44
CA THR A 202 32.52 -14.14 12.29
C THR A 202 31.68 -15.41 12.24
N ALA A 203 30.94 -15.73 13.30
CA ALA A 203 30.07 -16.91 13.32
C ALA A 203 28.79 -16.63 12.50
N ASN A 204 28.22 -15.45 12.65
CA ASN A 204 26.89 -15.14 12.10
C ASN A 204 26.83 -13.94 11.15
N LYS A 205 27.80 -13.03 11.13
CA LYS A 205 27.66 -11.75 10.41
C LYS A 205 28.74 -11.50 9.36
N ALA A 206 30.01 -11.59 9.73
CA ALA A 206 31.09 -11.27 8.81
C ALA A 206 31.25 -12.36 7.74
N ILE A 207 31.64 -11.92 6.53
CA ILE A 207 32.11 -12.77 5.43
C ILE A 207 33.56 -12.40 5.04
N PHE A 208 34.02 -11.18 5.32
CA PHE A 208 35.43 -10.81 5.20
C PHE A 208 36.23 -11.32 6.40
N ILE A 209 37.23 -12.15 6.15
CA ILE A 209 38.06 -12.76 7.19
C ILE A 209 39.52 -12.31 7.02
N PRO A 210 40.05 -11.47 7.94
CA PRO A 210 41.46 -11.09 7.92
C PRO A 210 42.40 -12.29 8.13
N VAL A 211 43.51 -12.30 7.41
CA VAL A 211 44.61 -13.27 7.53
C VAL A 211 45.91 -12.51 7.78
N GLY A 212 46.32 -12.44 9.05
CA GLY A 212 47.41 -11.56 9.46
C GLY A 212 47.04 -10.09 9.28
N ASP A 213 48.04 -9.24 9.03
CA ASP A 213 47.84 -7.79 8.97
C ASP A 213 47.51 -7.27 7.56
N ASP A 214 47.79 -8.05 6.51
CA ASP A 214 47.82 -7.56 5.12
C ASP A 214 47.14 -8.46 4.07
N MET A 215 46.39 -9.47 4.51
CA MET A 215 45.53 -10.27 3.64
C MET A 215 44.15 -10.45 4.27
N ALA A 216 43.17 -10.75 3.43
CA ALA A 216 41.84 -11.19 3.85
C ALA A 216 41.21 -12.02 2.73
N TYR A 217 40.20 -12.82 3.07
CA TYR A 217 39.37 -13.50 2.09
C TYR A 217 37.89 -13.28 2.36
N ILE A 218 37.05 -13.46 1.32
CA ILE A 218 35.61 -13.57 1.48
C ILE A 218 35.26 -15.05 1.66
N TRP A 219 34.65 -15.38 2.78
CA TRP A 219 34.32 -16.74 3.18
C TRP A 219 32.94 -17.15 2.66
N ASP A 220 32.89 -18.17 1.82
CA ASP A 220 31.65 -18.92 1.60
C ASP A 220 31.42 -19.82 2.81
N VAL A 221 30.67 -19.27 3.76
CA VAL A 221 30.41 -19.88 5.06
C VAL A 221 29.68 -21.21 4.91
N GLY A 222 28.70 -21.28 4.00
CA GLY A 222 27.86 -22.46 3.80
C GLY A 222 28.63 -23.64 3.22
N ASN A 223 29.58 -23.37 2.32
CA ASN A 223 30.41 -24.41 1.71
C ASN A 223 31.78 -24.58 2.36
N ASN A 224 32.12 -23.70 3.30
CA ASN A 224 33.40 -23.62 3.98
C ASN A 224 34.60 -23.58 3.00
N ASP A 225 34.50 -22.72 1.99
CA ASP A 225 35.53 -22.46 1.00
C ASP A 225 35.69 -20.95 0.70
N VAL A 226 36.64 -20.62 -0.15
CA VAL A 226 36.88 -19.29 -0.69
C VAL A 226 36.78 -19.38 -2.20
N ARG A 227 35.90 -18.55 -2.79
CA ARG A 227 35.60 -18.59 -4.22
C ARG A 227 36.15 -17.40 -4.98
N SER A 228 36.55 -17.61 -6.23
CA SER A 228 36.98 -16.51 -7.11
C SER A 228 35.88 -15.45 -7.24
N GLU A 229 34.63 -15.87 -7.40
CA GLU A 229 33.42 -15.04 -7.38
C GLU A 229 33.34 -14.15 -6.12
N GLY A 230 33.35 -14.74 -4.93
CA GLY A 230 33.25 -13.99 -3.68
C GLY A 230 34.41 -13.02 -3.48
N MET A 231 35.63 -13.43 -3.86
CA MET A 231 36.81 -12.57 -3.79
C MET A 231 36.71 -11.37 -4.74
N SER A 232 36.29 -11.58 -5.98
CA SER A 232 36.13 -10.51 -6.97
C SER A 232 34.97 -9.59 -6.64
N TYR A 233 33.88 -10.11 -6.07
CA TYR A 233 32.76 -9.33 -5.53
C TYR A 233 33.20 -8.45 -4.36
N GLY A 234 33.98 -9.01 -3.44
CA GLY A 234 34.54 -8.26 -2.31
C GLY A 234 35.43 -7.10 -2.75
N LEU A 235 36.24 -7.30 -3.80
CA LEU A 235 37.01 -6.23 -4.41
C LEU A 235 36.13 -5.14 -5.02
N MET A 236 35.09 -5.53 -5.76
CA MET A 236 34.14 -4.57 -6.31
C MET A 236 33.45 -3.75 -5.20
N MET A 237 32.99 -4.40 -4.13
CA MET A 237 32.38 -3.71 -2.99
C MET A 237 33.37 -2.74 -2.32
N ALA A 238 34.60 -3.18 -2.06
CA ALA A 238 35.62 -2.35 -1.44
C ALA A 238 36.00 -1.14 -2.30
N VAL A 239 36.13 -1.32 -3.63
CA VAL A 239 36.42 -0.20 -4.52
C VAL A 239 35.25 0.75 -4.67
N GLN A 240 33.99 0.29 -4.62
CA GLN A 240 32.81 1.18 -4.61
C GLN A 240 32.68 1.94 -3.28
N MET A 241 33.01 1.30 -2.15
CA MET A 241 32.97 1.90 -0.81
C MET A 241 34.20 2.73 -0.42
N ASN A 242 35.14 2.95 -1.36
CA ASN A 242 36.39 3.68 -1.12
C ASN A 242 37.29 3.07 -0.02
N ARG A 243 37.35 1.74 0.07
CA ARG A 243 38.12 1.02 1.09
C ARG A 243 39.35 0.34 0.48
N GLN A 244 40.38 1.14 0.18
CA GLN A 244 41.60 0.66 -0.46
C GLN A 244 42.36 -0.40 0.36
N ASP A 245 42.33 -0.31 1.69
CA ASP A 245 42.99 -1.29 2.56
C ASP A 245 42.33 -2.67 2.46
N ASP A 246 41.00 -2.74 2.53
CA ASP A 246 40.24 -3.98 2.36
C ASP A 246 40.43 -4.55 0.96
N PHE A 247 40.40 -3.70 -0.07
CA PHE A 247 40.69 -4.08 -1.44
C PHE A 247 42.06 -4.73 -1.57
N ASN A 248 43.10 -4.08 -1.04
CA ASN A 248 44.47 -4.58 -1.13
C ASN A 248 44.66 -5.91 -0.39
N LYS A 249 44.01 -6.08 0.76
CA LYS A 249 44.03 -7.34 1.53
C LYS A 249 43.40 -8.50 0.74
N LEU A 250 42.23 -8.27 0.15
CA LEU A 250 41.55 -9.25 -0.70
C LEU A 250 42.37 -9.59 -1.94
N TRP A 251 42.87 -8.56 -2.63
CA TRP A 251 43.64 -8.73 -3.85
C TRP A 251 44.93 -9.50 -3.60
N LYS A 252 45.65 -9.16 -2.52
CA LYS A 252 46.87 -9.87 -2.13
C LYS A 252 46.59 -11.34 -1.84
N TRP A 253 45.49 -11.67 -1.16
CA TRP A 253 45.12 -13.06 -0.91
C TRP A 253 44.82 -13.81 -2.21
N ALA A 254 43.96 -13.26 -3.07
CA ALA A 254 43.59 -13.86 -4.36
C ALA A 254 44.81 -14.09 -5.26
N HIS A 255 45.69 -13.10 -5.40
CA HIS A 255 46.92 -13.22 -6.17
C HIS A 255 47.92 -14.23 -5.53
N THR A 256 47.88 -14.41 -4.21
CA THR A 256 48.79 -15.33 -3.51
C THR A 256 48.34 -16.78 -3.67
N TYR A 257 47.07 -17.06 -3.40
CA TYR A 257 46.54 -18.42 -3.22
C TYR A 257 45.63 -18.89 -4.37
N SER A 258 44.83 -18.01 -4.96
CA SER A 258 43.90 -18.38 -6.05
C SER A 258 44.56 -18.33 -7.43
N LEU A 259 45.45 -17.38 -7.69
CA LEU A 259 46.07 -17.24 -9.02
C LEU A 259 46.94 -18.45 -9.39
N ASN A 260 46.58 -19.15 -10.46
CA ASN A 260 47.38 -20.22 -11.02
C ASN A 260 48.61 -19.65 -11.72
N LYS A 261 49.80 -19.91 -11.15
CA LYS A 261 51.09 -19.39 -11.67
C LYS A 261 51.71 -20.29 -12.74
N SER A 262 51.16 -21.49 -12.96
CA SER A 262 51.69 -22.49 -13.89
C SER A 262 50.60 -23.48 -14.30
N GLY A 263 50.90 -24.31 -15.30
CA GLY A 263 49.98 -25.35 -15.77
C GLY A 263 48.96 -24.83 -16.78
N VAL A 264 47.95 -25.67 -17.05
CA VAL A 264 46.94 -25.44 -18.08
C VAL A 264 46.06 -24.20 -17.80
N ASN A 265 45.84 -23.89 -16.52
CA ASN A 265 45.05 -22.75 -16.06
C ASN A 265 45.90 -21.53 -15.69
N LYS A 266 47.18 -21.47 -16.11
CA LYS A 266 48.06 -20.32 -15.84
C LYS A 266 47.36 -19.00 -16.23
N GLY A 267 47.41 -18.01 -15.34
CA GLY A 267 46.78 -16.70 -15.53
C GLY A 267 45.34 -16.61 -15.02
N TYR A 268 44.68 -17.74 -14.76
CA TYR A 268 43.34 -17.79 -14.20
C TYR A 268 43.35 -18.04 -12.69
N PHE A 269 42.27 -17.66 -12.02
CA PHE A 269 42.08 -17.84 -10.58
C PHE A 269 41.32 -19.14 -10.33
N ALA A 270 41.89 -20.00 -9.48
CA ALA A 270 41.22 -21.18 -8.96
C ALA A 270 39.87 -20.79 -8.34
N TRP A 271 38.79 -21.36 -8.85
CA TRP A 271 37.43 -21.03 -8.43
C TRP A 271 37.13 -21.46 -7.01
N LYS A 272 37.85 -22.47 -6.51
CA LYS A 272 37.66 -23.03 -5.16
C LYS A 272 38.98 -23.25 -4.44
N VAL A 273 39.14 -22.53 -3.33
CA VAL A 273 40.32 -22.57 -2.45
C VAL A 273 39.84 -22.79 -1.01
N SER A 274 40.62 -23.52 -0.20
CA SER A 274 40.32 -23.67 1.22
C SER A 274 40.58 -22.35 1.98
N THR A 275 40.00 -22.21 3.17
CA THR A 275 40.30 -21.07 4.07
C THR A 275 41.76 -21.03 4.53
N ALA A 276 42.51 -22.13 4.39
CA ALA A 276 43.95 -22.20 4.63
C ALA A 276 44.80 -21.79 3.41
N GLY A 277 44.19 -21.52 2.26
CA GLY A 277 44.87 -21.15 1.01
C GLY A 277 45.27 -22.33 0.12
N ASP A 278 44.76 -23.54 0.38
CA ASP A 278 45.01 -24.70 -0.47
C ASP A 278 44.02 -24.74 -1.64
N VAL A 279 44.52 -24.80 -2.88
CA VAL A 279 43.68 -24.93 -4.08
C VAL A 279 42.94 -26.28 -4.04
N GLN A 280 41.61 -26.24 -4.05
CA GLN A 280 40.74 -27.42 -4.06
C GLN A 280 40.31 -27.78 -5.49
N ASP A 281 40.06 -26.76 -6.31
CA ASP A 281 39.86 -26.89 -7.74
C ASP A 281 40.55 -25.72 -8.46
N ALA A 282 41.44 -26.06 -9.39
CA ALA A 282 42.32 -25.13 -10.07
C ALA A 282 41.69 -24.49 -11.32
N TYR A 283 40.53 -24.95 -11.79
CA TYR A 283 39.83 -24.30 -12.91
C TYR A 283 39.24 -22.94 -12.50
N PRO A 284 39.02 -22.02 -13.43
CA PRO A 284 38.31 -20.77 -13.13
C PRO A 284 36.79 -20.92 -13.20
N ALA A 285 36.13 -20.01 -12.51
CA ALA A 285 34.73 -19.63 -12.73
C ALA A 285 34.79 -18.24 -13.39
N PRO A 286 34.54 -18.13 -14.71
CA PRO A 286 34.88 -16.95 -15.51
C PRO A 286 34.33 -15.62 -15.01
N ASP A 287 33.15 -15.60 -14.39
CA ASP A 287 32.58 -14.41 -13.75
C ASP A 287 33.50 -13.80 -12.68
N GLY A 288 34.26 -14.65 -11.98
CA GLY A 288 35.33 -14.22 -11.07
C GLY A 288 36.34 -13.31 -11.78
N GLU A 289 36.90 -13.76 -12.90
CA GLU A 289 37.85 -13.01 -13.72
C GLU A 289 37.27 -11.67 -14.25
N GLU A 290 36.01 -11.66 -14.69
CA GLU A 290 35.35 -10.44 -15.19
C GLU A 290 35.28 -9.34 -14.12
N TYR A 291 34.88 -9.73 -12.90
CA TYR A 291 34.83 -8.82 -11.77
C TYR A 291 36.23 -8.43 -11.27
N PHE A 292 37.21 -9.34 -11.28
CA PHE A 292 38.60 -9.00 -10.94
C PHE A 292 39.13 -7.91 -11.87
N ALA A 293 39.04 -8.10 -13.19
CA ALA A 293 39.53 -7.15 -14.18
C ALA A 293 38.86 -5.78 -14.01
N THR A 294 37.54 -5.76 -13.88
CA THR A 294 36.77 -4.50 -13.77
C THR A 294 37.05 -3.77 -12.45
N ALA A 295 37.08 -4.49 -11.32
CA ALA A 295 37.38 -3.89 -10.03
C ALA A 295 38.81 -3.33 -9.97
N LEU A 296 39.78 -3.97 -10.63
CA LEU A 296 41.15 -3.48 -10.75
C LEU A 296 41.25 -2.22 -11.62
N PHE A 297 40.51 -2.12 -12.73
CA PHE A 297 40.41 -0.85 -13.48
C PHE A 297 39.84 0.26 -12.60
N PHE A 298 38.74 0.01 -11.89
CA PHE A 298 38.18 0.99 -10.96
C PHE A 298 39.15 1.39 -9.85
N ALA A 299 39.92 0.44 -9.31
CA ALA A 299 40.93 0.74 -8.29
C ALA A 299 42.05 1.63 -8.84
N SER A 300 42.50 1.35 -10.07
CA SER A 300 43.46 2.21 -10.79
C SER A 300 42.92 3.62 -10.99
N HIS A 301 41.69 3.74 -11.46
CA HIS A 301 41.09 5.04 -11.76
C HIS A 301 40.76 5.84 -10.49
N ARG A 302 40.39 5.15 -9.39
CA ARG A 302 40.02 5.79 -8.13
C ARG A 302 41.24 6.16 -7.27
N TRP A 303 42.27 5.32 -7.23
CA TRP A 303 43.39 5.48 -6.29
C TRP A 303 44.76 5.63 -6.97
N GLY A 304 44.83 5.46 -8.29
CA GLY A 304 46.08 5.37 -9.04
C GLY A 304 46.78 4.01 -8.90
N ASP A 305 47.67 3.70 -9.83
CA ASP A 305 48.46 2.47 -9.79
C ASP A 305 49.59 2.54 -8.76
N GLY A 306 49.69 1.49 -7.95
CA GLY A 306 50.84 1.22 -7.09
C GLY A 306 51.96 0.45 -7.81
N THR A 307 52.70 -0.37 -7.06
CA THR A 307 53.82 -1.18 -7.58
C THR A 307 53.55 -2.68 -7.45
N GLY A 308 54.16 -3.48 -8.33
CA GLY A 308 54.02 -4.95 -8.29
C GLY A 308 52.56 -5.36 -8.51
N ILE A 309 52.03 -6.19 -7.62
CA ILE A 309 50.63 -6.63 -7.71
C ILE A 309 49.63 -5.47 -7.54
N TYR A 310 50.04 -4.34 -6.94
CA TYR A 310 49.16 -3.18 -6.76
C TYR A 310 49.20 -2.20 -7.94
N ASN A 311 49.90 -2.54 -9.02
CA ASN A 311 49.71 -1.84 -10.29
C ASN A 311 48.41 -2.36 -10.93
N TYR A 312 47.28 -1.80 -10.50
CA TYR A 312 45.96 -2.36 -10.75
C TYR A 312 45.63 -2.43 -12.25
N SER A 313 45.89 -1.37 -13.02
CA SER A 313 45.62 -1.36 -14.46
C SER A 313 46.45 -2.41 -15.21
N ALA A 314 47.71 -2.63 -14.83
CA ALA A 314 48.54 -3.66 -15.42
C ALA A 314 48.04 -5.07 -15.08
N GLN A 315 47.57 -5.29 -13.84
CA GLN A 315 46.96 -6.56 -13.46
C GLN A 315 45.64 -6.80 -14.21
N ALA A 316 44.77 -5.79 -14.32
CA ALA A 316 43.51 -5.88 -15.06
C ALA A 316 43.74 -6.27 -16.53
N ASN A 317 44.67 -5.58 -17.19
CA ASN A 317 45.03 -5.88 -18.58
C ASN A 317 45.63 -7.27 -18.75
N GLN A 318 46.48 -7.72 -17.82
CA GLN A 318 47.01 -9.09 -17.86
C GLN A 318 45.89 -10.13 -17.75
N ILE A 319 44.90 -9.90 -16.88
CA ILE A 319 43.73 -10.79 -16.77
C ILE A 319 42.95 -10.81 -18.09
N LEU A 320 42.63 -9.66 -18.69
CA LEU A 320 41.90 -9.62 -19.96
C LEU A 320 42.66 -10.29 -21.12
N ASP A 321 43.97 -10.10 -21.18
CA ASP A 321 44.86 -10.75 -22.15
C ASP A 321 44.85 -12.28 -21.96
N ASP A 322 44.88 -12.76 -20.71
CA ASP A 322 44.77 -14.18 -20.38
C ASP A 322 43.38 -14.73 -20.71
N MET A 323 42.30 -14.02 -20.36
CA MET A 323 40.90 -14.41 -20.65
C MET A 323 40.63 -14.54 -22.14
N TYR A 324 41.24 -13.69 -22.97
CA TYR A 324 41.17 -13.78 -24.43
C TYR A 324 41.86 -15.05 -24.97
N GLY A 325 42.75 -15.67 -24.20
CA GLY A 325 43.57 -16.83 -24.57
C GLY A 325 44.95 -16.47 -25.12
N ASN A 326 45.13 -15.22 -25.56
CA ASN A 326 46.40 -14.63 -26.03
C ASN A 326 47.12 -15.43 -27.14
N GLY A 327 46.44 -16.33 -27.85
CA GLY A 327 47.05 -17.26 -28.81
C GLY A 327 48.03 -18.26 -28.17
N GLU A 328 48.06 -18.37 -26.84
CA GLU A 328 48.87 -19.36 -26.14
C GLU A 328 48.20 -20.72 -26.22
N MET A 329 48.74 -21.56 -27.10
CA MET A 329 48.35 -22.95 -27.18
C MET A 329 48.89 -23.72 -25.96
N ARG A 330 48.00 -24.39 -25.22
CA ARG A 330 48.31 -25.16 -24.01
C ARG A 330 48.00 -26.64 -24.22
N TYR A 331 48.76 -27.51 -23.57
CA TYR A 331 48.46 -28.94 -23.56
C TYR A 331 47.30 -29.21 -22.59
N ASN A 332 46.21 -29.78 -23.10
CA ASN A 332 45.09 -30.22 -22.29
C ASN A 332 45.42 -31.52 -21.53
N ASN A 333 44.47 -32.00 -20.72
CA ASN A 333 44.65 -33.22 -19.92
C ASN A 333 44.78 -34.50 -20.78
N GLN A 334 44.45 -34.45 -22.06
CA GLN A 334 44.70 -35.52 -23.04
C GLN A 334 46.03 -35.34 -23.81
N GLY A 335 46.84 -34.33 -23.48
CA GLY A 335 48.09 -34.03 -24.16
C GLY A 335 47.92 -33.43 -25.57
N GLN A 336 46.73 -32.92 -25.89
CA GLN A 336 46.46 -32.21 -27.14
C GLN A 336 46.71 -30.72 -26.94
N LEU A 337 47.25 -30.09 -27.99
CA LEU A 337 47.55 -28.67 -27.97
C LEU A 337 46.29 -27.90 -28.40
N GLU A 338 45.76 -27.03 -27.53
CA GLU A 338 44.54 -26.24 -27.77
C GLU A 338 44.65 -24.83 -27.16
N GLU A 339 43.92 -23.86 -27.71
CA GLU A 339 43.78 -22.54 -27.11
C GLU A 339 42.78 -22.62 -25.95
N ILE A 340 43.15 -22.02 -24.81
CA ILE A 340 42.32 -22.02 -23.61
C ILE A 340 41.94 -20.57 -23.33
N SER A 341 40.74 -20.22 -23.79
CA SER A 341 40.11 -18.91 -23.68
C SER A 341 38.87 -19.02 -22.78
N LEU A 342 38.54 -17.94 -22.06
CA LEU A 342 37.27 -17.83 -21.34
C LEU A 342 36.14 -17.31 -22.24
N PHE A 343 36.43 -17.07 -23.52
CA PHE A 343 35.44 -16.69 -24.51
C PHE A 343 35.52 -17.63 -25.72
N ASP A 344 34.37 -18.03 -26.25
CA ASP A 344 34.30 -18.58 -27.60
C ASP A 344 34.43 -17.44 -28.60
N HIS A 345 35.48 -17.47 -29.43
CA HIS A 345 35.76 -16.37 -30.37
C HIS A 345 34.83 -16.35 -31.59
N ASN A 346 34.17 -17.46 -31.92
CA ASN A 346 33.22 -17.52 -33.02
C ASN A 346 31.85 -17.00 -32.59
N GLU A 347 31.37 -17.50 -31.45
CA GLU A 347 30.09 -17.11 -30.86
C GLU A 347 30.17 -15.75 -30.19
N LYS A 348 31.38 -15.31 -29.80
CA LYS A 348 31.65 -14.06 -29.06
C LYS A 348 30.86 -14.01 -27.75
N GLN A 349 30.92 -15.10 -27.01
CA GLN A 349 30.26 -15.26 -25.73
C GLN A 349 31.26 -15.81 -24.72
N ILE A 350 31.09 -15.41 -23.46
CA ILE A 350 31.80 -16.03 -22.34
C ILE A 350 31.40 -17.51 -22.27
N VAL A 351 32.35 -18.37 -21.90
CA VAL A 351 32.06 -19.81 -21.69
C VAL A 351 31.74 -20.06 -20.23
N PHE A 352 31.01 -21.13 -19.91
CA PHE A 352 30.85 -21.54 -18.51
C PHE A 352 32.17 -21.96 -17.88
N SER A 353 32.96 -22.78 -18.59
CA SER A 353 34.26 -23.21 -18.10
C SER A 353 35.22 -23.55 -19.23
N PRO A 354 36.52 -23.21 -19.11
CA PRO A 354 37.53 -23.63 -20.08
C PRO A 354 37.95 -25.10 -19.89
N ALA A 355 37.42 -25.81 -18.89
CA ALA A 355 38.00 -27.05 -18.37
C ALA A 355 38.14 -28.17 -19.41
N THR A 356 37.14 -28.33 -20.27
CA THR A 356 37.14 -29.31 -21.35
C THR A 356 36.62 -28.70 -22.66
N PRO A 357 36.84 -29.36 -23.81
CA PRO A 357 36.24 -28.92 -25.07
C PRO A 357 34.71 -28.90 -25.06
N SER A 358 34.06 -29.78 -24.27
CA SER A 358 32.60 -29.77 -24.12
C SER A 358 32.12 -28.62 -23.25
N ASP A 359 32.87 -28.25 -22.21
CA ASP A 359 32.50 -27.15 -21.29
C ASP A 359 32.61 -25.76 -21.94
N ARG A 360 33.32 -25.69 -23.08
CA ARG A 360 33.49 -24.47 -23.90
C ARG A 360 32.37 -24.22 -24.91
N ASN A 361 31.41 -25.13 -25.04
CA ASN A 361 30.35 -25.02 -26.06
C ASN A 361 29.03 -24.44 -25.52
N TRP A 362 29.05 -23.89 -24.30
CA TRP A 362 27.89 -23.34 -23.62
C TRP A 362 28.32 -22.28 -22.58
N THR A 363 27.34 -21.55 -22.07
CA THR A 363 27.49 -20.37 -21.22
C THR A 363 26.54 -20.43 -20.01
N ASP A 364 26.63 -19.41 -19.16
CA ASP A 364 25.74 -19.12 -18.06
C ASP A 364 25.18 -17.70 -18.27
N PRO A 365 23.86 -17.48 -18.36
CA PRO A 365 23.28 -16.14 -18.55
C PRO A 365 23.71 -15.10 -17.51
N SER A 366 24.02 -15.54 -16.29
CA SER A 366 24.48 -14.66 -15.22
C SER A 366 25.93 -14.19 -15.40
N TYR A 367 26.70 -14.80 -16.29
CA TYR A 367 28.07 -14.39 -16.62
C TYR A 367 28.10 -13.33 -17.74
N HIS A 368 26.96 -13.03 -18.37
CA HIS A 368 26.92 -12.00 -19.41
C HIS A 368 26.88 -10.60 -18.80
N LEU A 369 28.02 -9.89 -18.83
CA LEU A 369 28.22 -8.56 -18.27
C LEU A 369 28.48 -7.49 -19.34
N PRO A 370 27.51 -7.18 -20.24
CA PRO A 370 27.70 -6.19 -21.31
C PRO A 370 28.11 -4.81 -20.77
N ALA A 371 27.70 -4.47 -19.54
CA ALA A 371 28.12 -3.25 -18.86
C ALA A 371 29.65 -3.16 -18.70
N PHE A 372 30.30 -4.27 -18.37
CA PHE A 372 31.75 -4.36 -18.16
C PHE A 372 32.50 -4.44 -19.48
N TYR A 373 31.97 -5.19 -20.46
CA TYR A 373 32.59 -5.33 -21.78
C TYR A 373 32.71 -3.99 -22.51
N GLU A 374 31.75 -3.09 -22.31
CA GLU A 374 31.85 -1.71 -22.79
C GLU A 374 33.04 -0.97 -22.19
N LEU A 375 33.32 -1.15 -20.89
CA LEU A 375 34.48 -0.55 -20.24
C LEU A 375 35.78 -1.16 -20.80
N TRP A 376 35.84 -2.47 -20.97
CA TRP A 376 37.03 -3.14 -21.52
C TRP A 376 37.28 -2.76 -22.98
N ALA A 377 36.22 -2.50 -23.76
CA ALA A 377 36.35 -1.96 -25.11
C ALA A 377 37.10 -0.62 -25.14
N ARG A 378 37.12 0.12 -24.03
CA ARG A 378 37.80 1.41 -23.90
C ARG A 378 39.18 1.28 -23.23
N TRP A 379 39.27 0.46 -22.18
CA TRP A 379 40.42 0.47 -21.26
C TRP A 379 41.39 -0.69 -21.42
N ALA A 380 40.98 -1.76 -22.12
CA ALA A 380 41.90 -2.84 -22.44
C ALA A 380 42.99 -2.32 -23.39
N ASN A 381 44.22 -2.81 -23.19
CA ASN A 381 45.36 -2.52 -24.07
C ASN A 381 45.19 -3.17 -25.45
N ASN A 382 44.48 -4.30 -25.50
CA ASN A 382 44.30 -5.12 -26.69
C ASN A 382 42.84 -5.56 -26.84
N ASN A 383 42.48 -6.00 -28.05
CA ASN A 383 41.20 -6.64 -28.35
C ASN A 383 39.96 -5.78 -28.08
N ASN A 384 40.11 -4.44 -28.05
CA ASN A 384 39.04 -3.47 -27.80
C ASN A 384 37.77 -3.71 -28.64
N GLN A 385 37.94 -3.99 -29.94
CA GLN A 385 36.81 -4.29 -30.83
C GLN A 385 36.10 -5.60 -30.45
N PHE A 386 36.83 -6.61 -29.99
CA PHE A 386 36.25 -7.87 -29.54
C PHE A 386 35.39 -7.66 -28.29
N TRP A 387 35.87 -6.87 -27.32
CA TRP A 387 35.07 -6.52 -26.13
C TRP A 387 33.80 -5.73 -26.50
N ALA A 388 33.89 -4.80 -27.46
CA ALA A 388 32.72 -4.09 -27.98
C ALA A 388 31.72 -5.03 -28.66
N ASP A 389 32.21 -6.02 -29.41
CA ASP A 389 31.38 -7.01 -30.08
C ASP A 389 30.68 -7.92 -29.05
N ILE A 390 31.37 -8.39 -28.01
CA ILE A 390 30.76 -9.23 -26.96
C ILE A 390 29.70 -8.45 -26.16
N ALA A 391 29.90 -7.15 -25.91
CA ALA A 391 28.85 -6.31 -25.30
C ALA A 391 27.56 -6.36 -26.13
N THR A 392 27.69 -6.32 -27.45
CA THR A 392 26.55 -6.41 -28.39
C THR A 392 25.95 -7.82 -28.41
N THR A 393 26.80 -8.85 -28.50
CA THR A 393 26.35 -10.25 -28.51
C THR A 393 25.65 -10.63 -27.22
N SER A 394 26.14 -10.19 -26.06
CA SER A 394 25.57 -10.52 -24.76
C SER A 394 24.17 -9.92 -24.59
N ARG A 395 23.95 -8.66 -25.01
CA ARG A 395 22.61 -8.07 -25.06
C ARG A 395 21.66 -8.86 -25.97
N ALA A 396 22.16 -9.38 -27.10
CA ALA A 396 21.37 -10.21 -28.00
C ALA A 396 21.07 -11.60 -27.40
N PHE A 397 22.03 -12.21 -26.72
CA PHE A 397 21.90 -13.51 -26.06
C PHE A 397 20.87 -13.47 -24.92
N LEU A 398 20.85 -12.41 -24.11
CA LEU A 398 19.85 -12.28 -23.03
C LEU A 398 18.41 -12.36 -23.56
N LYS A 399 18.16 -11.86 -24.79
CA LYS A 399 16.84 -11.94 -25.45
C LYS A 399 16.43 -13.35 -25.85
N THR A 400 17.40 -14.24 -26.08
CA THR A 400 17.13 -15.61 -26.51
C THR A 400 16.97 -16.57 -25.34
N THR A 401 17.68 -16.34 -24.24
CA THR A 401 17.66 -17.23 -23.07
C THR A 401 16.57 -16.90 -22.04
N VAL A 402 16.18 -15.63 -21.93
CA VAL A 402 15.13 -15.20 -21.00
C VAL A 402 13.75 -15.62 -21.51
N ASN A 403 12.96 -16.25 -20.64
CA ASN A 403 11.58 -16.59 -20.95
C ASN A 403 10.75 -15.29 -21.10
N PRO A 404 10.17 -15.03 -22.28
CA PRO A 404 9.46 -13.78 -22.55
C PRO A 404 8.14 -13.61 -21.79
N ALA A 405 7.62 -14.67 -21.16
CA ALA A 405 6.35 -14.61 -20.43
C ALA A 405 6.53 -14.15 -18.96
N ASN A 406 7.66 -14.46 -18.33
CA ASN A 406 7.88 -14.23 -16.91
C ASN A 406 9.28 -13.69 -16.57
N GLY A 407 10.17 -13.52 -17.56
CA GLY A 407 11.52 -13.02 -17.37
C GLY A 407 12.51 -14.04 -16.78
N LEU A 408 12.12 -15.27 -16.50
CA LEU A 408 13.04 -16.25 -15.91
C LEU A 408 14.07 -16.74 -16.93
N SER A 409 15.36 -16.74 -16.55
CA SER A 409 16.44 -17.40 -17.29
C SER A 409 16.82 -18.73 -16.60
N PRO A 410 17.37 -19.72 -17.32
CA PRO A 410 18.03 -20.85 -16.68
C PRO A 410 19.33 -20.41 -15.99
N ASP A 411 19.86 -21.26 -15.11
CA ASP A 411 21.25 -21.15 -14.65
C ASP A 411 22.21 -21.35 -15.84
N TYR A 412 22.08 -22.45 -16.59
CA TYR A 412 22.99 -22.75 -17.70
C TYR A 412 22.27 -22.79 -19.04
N ALA A 413 22.94 -22.33 -20.10
CA ALA A 413 22.40 -22.27 -21.44
C ALA A 413 23.45 -22.54 -22.52
N TYR A 414 23.05 -23.12 -23.65
CA TYR A 414 23.85 -23.10 -24.87
C TYR A 414 23.92 -21.67 -25.43
N PHE A 415 24.88 -21.40 -26.31
CA PHE A 415 25.06 -20.08 -26.93
C PHE A 415 23.87 -19.58 -27.76
N ASP A 416 22.95 -20.46 -28.16
CA ASP A 416 21.70 -20.09 -28.82
C ASP A 416 20.59 -19.63 -27.84
N GLY A 417 20.85 -19.74 -26.54
CA GLY A 417 19.95 -19.37 -25.44
C GLY A 417 19.16 -20.54 -24.85
N THR A 418 19.19 -21.73 -25.46
CA THR A 418 18.44 -22.88 -24.96
C THR A 418 19.04 -23.42 -23.65
N PRO A 419 18.23 -23.88 -22.67
CA PRO A 419 18.76 -24.37 -21.40
C PRO A 419 19.70 -25.57 -21.53
N HIS A 420 20.78 -25.59 -20.76
CA HIS A 420 21.78 -26.66 -20.72
C HIS A 420 21.71 -27.45 -19.40
N GLY A 421 21.53 -28.76 -19.48
CA GLY A 421 21.31 -29.63 -18.31
C GLY A 421 22.04 -30.96 -18.34
N GLU A 422 22.99 -31.16 -19.27
CA GLU A 422 23.68 -32.45 -19.43
C GLU A 422 24.50 -32.83 -18.18
N PHE A 423 25.06 -31.83 -17.50
CA PHE A 423 25.80 -32.02 -16.25
C PHE A 423 24.85 -32.27 -15.07
N GLN A 424 23.83 -31.42 -14.95
CA GLN A 424 22.84 -31.45 -13.87
C GLN A 424 21.51 -30.95 -14.43
N ALA A 425 20.50 -31.83 -14.47
CA ALA A 425 19.21 -31.51 -15.10
C ALA A 425 18.52 -30.27 -14.51
N TRP A 426 18.74 -29.99 -13.22
CA TRP A 426 18.15 -28.84 -12.55
C TRP A 426 18.75 -27.49 -12.97
N LYS A 427 19.92 -27.48 -13.64
CA LYS A 427 20.53 -26.25 -14.17
C LYS A 427 19.80 -25.65 -15.37
N THR A 428 18.79 -26.35 -15.91
CA THR A 428 17.89 -25.80 -16.93
C THR A 428 16.78 -24.91 -16.35
N THR A 429 16.81 -24.62 -15.05
CA THR A 429 15.76 -23.90 -14.31
C THR A 429 16.32 -22.62 -13.69
N PHE A 430 15.45 -21.74 -13.18
CA PHE A 430 15.86 -20.50 -12.53
C PHE A 430 16.28 -20.78 -11.08
N GLN A 431 17.57 -20.66 -10.81
CA GLN A 431 18.18 -20.97 -9.52
C GLN A 431 19.21 -19.88 -9.16
N TYR A 432 20.15 -20.19 -8.27
CA TYR A 432 21.09 -19.24 -7.66
C TYR A 432 21.89 -18.39 -8.65
N ASP A 433 22.35 -18.97 -9.77
CA ASP A 433 23.16 -18.24 -10.75
C ASP A 433 22.25 -17.25 -11.50
N ALA A 434 21.08 -17.73 -11.96
CA ALA A 434 20.09 -16.99 -12.73
C ALA A 434 19.53 -15.74 -12.02
N TRP A 435 19.62 -15.64 -10.69
CA TRP A 435 19.18 -14.46 -9.94
C TRP A 435 19.87 -13.17 -10.43
N ARG A 436 21.15 -13.26 -10.82
CA ARG A 436 21.96 -12.10 -11.23
C ARG A 436 21.65 -11.63 -12.64
N THR A 437 21.07 -12.47 -13.51
CA THR A 437 20.83 -12.17 -14.93
C THR A 437 20.08 -10.85 -15.11
N VAL A 438 19.02 -10.64 -14.33
CA VAL A 438 18.22 -9.41 -14.40
C VAL A 438 18.98 -8.20 -13.85
N GLY A 439 19.78 -8.40 -12.81
CA GLY A 439 20.62 -7.35 -12.23
C GLY A 439 21.68 -6.86 -13.23
N ASN A 440 22.31 -7.78 -13.94
CA ASN A 440 23.29 -7.46 -14.98
C ASN A 440 22.66 -6.66 -16.13
N ALA A 441 21.46 -7.07 -16.58
CA ALA A 441 20.71 -6.35 -17.60
C ALA A 441 20.33 -4.92 -17.15
N ALA A 442 19.90 -4.77 -15.89
CA ALA A 442 19.53 -3.47 -15.34
C ALA A 442 20.74 -2.53 -15.15
N MET A 443 21.89 -3.06 -14.72
CA MET A 443 23.13 -2.28 -14.62
C MET A 443 23.65 -1.84 -16.00
N ASP A 444 23.59 -2.72 -17.01
CA ASP A 444 23.94 -2.36 -18.39
C ASP A 444 23.03 -1.25 -18.93
N PHE A 445 21.73 -1.35 -18.69
CA PHE A 445 20.80 -0.28 -19.03
C PHE A 445 21.14 1.02 -18.30
N ALA A 446 21.35 0.97 -16.98
CA ALA A 446 21.62 2.15 -16.16
C ALA A 446 22.89 2.89 -16.59
N TRP A 447 23.95 2.15 -16.95
CA TRP A 447 25.23 2.74 -17.35
C TRP A 447 25.26 3.19 -18.81
N TRP A 448 24.57 2.49 -19.71
CA TRP A 448 24.74 2.66 -21.16
C TRP A 448 23.49 2.97 -21.96
N GLN A 449 22.30 2.57 -21.49
CA GLN A 449 21.02 2.67 -22.19
C GLN A 449 21.03 2.20 -23.66
N LYS A 450 21.84 1.19 -23.97
CA LYS A 450 22.02 0.70 -25.36
C LYS A 450 20.97 -0.30 -25.82
N ASP A 451 20.17 -0.86 -24.90
CA ASP A 451 19.15 -1.85 -25.25
C ASP A 451 17.81 -1.60 -24.53
N PRO A 452 16.83 -0.95 -25.18
CA PRO A 452 15.53 -0.66 -24.57
C PRO A 452 14.70 -1.91 -24.26
N TRP A 453 15.09 -3.10 -24.77
CA TRP A 453 14.45 -4.35 -24.37
C TRP A 453 14.66 -4.67 -22.89
N GLN A 454 15.75 -4.22 -22.27
CA GLN A 454 16.05 -4.48 -20.86
C GLN A 454 14.96 -3.93 -19.93
N THR A 455 14.35 -2.79 -20.25
CA THR A 455 13.18 -2.28 -19.51
C THR A 455 11.98 -3.22 -19.60
N GLN A 456 11.72 -3.82 -20.76
CA GLN A 456 10.63 -4.79 -20.93
C GLN A 456 10.91 -6.08 -20.14
N TYR A 457 12.15 -6.54 -20.17
CA TYR A 457 12.61 -7.70 -19.41
C TYR A 457 12.39 -7.48 -17.91
N VAL A 458 12.92 -6.39 -17.34
CA VAL A 458 12.79 -6.08 -15.91
C VAL A 458 11.34 -5.99 -15.49
N ASN A 459 10.50 -5.25 -16.23
CA ASN A 459 9.09 -5.10 -15.88
C ASN A 459 8.36 -6.46 -15.90
N SER A 460 8.66 -7.33 -16.87
CA SER A 460 8.07 -8.67 -16.95
C SER A 460 8.47 -9.56 -15.77
N LEU A 461 9.75 -9.51 -15.37
CA LEU A 461 10.26 -10.30 -14.25
C LEU A 461 9.68 -9.82 -12.92
N GLN A 462 9.68 -8.51 -12.69
CA GLN A 462 9.07 -7.93 -11.50
C GLN A 462 7.55 -8.20 -11.45
N ALA A 463 6.86 -8.20 -12.59
CA ALA A 463 5.43 -8.51 -12.61
C ALA A 463 5.17 -9.97 -12.21
N PHE A 464 6.03 -10.90 -12.65
CA PHE A 464 5.99 -12.29 -12.24
C PHE A 464 6.19 -12.43 -10.72
N PHE A 465 7.30 -11.93 -10.17
CA PHE A 465 7.56 -12.06 -8.72
C PHE A 465 6.53 -11.34 -7.85
N LYS A 466 6.00 -10.20 -8.31
CA LYS A 466 4.90 -9.53 -7.63
C LYS A 466 3.64 -10.39 -7.60
N SER A 467 3.33 -11.11 -8.68
CA SER A 467 2.18 -12.02 -8.74
C SER A 467 2.30 -13.22 -7.79
N GLU A 468 3.53 -13.60 -7.45
CA GLU A 468 3.86 -14.66 -6.47
C GLU A 468 3.86 -14.13 -5.01
N GLY A 469 3.76 -12.81 -4.84
CA GLY A 469 3.75 -12.12 -3.54
C GLY A 469 5.13 -11.60 -3.14
N ILE A 470 5.24 -10.27 -2.97
CA ILE A 470 6.53 -9.56 -2.78
C ILE A 470 7.37 -10.08 -1.60
N ASP A 471 6.72 -10.53 -0.53
CA ASP A 471 7.36 -11.04 0.69
C ASP A 471 7.31 -12.58 0.81
N SER A 472 6.87 -13.28 -0.24
CA SER A 472 6.57 -14.72 -0.16
C SER A 472 6.95 -15.55 -1.38
N TYR A 473 7.40 -14.93 -2.47
CA TYR A 473 7.82 -15.67 -3.65
C TYR A 473 8.99 -16.61 -3.33
N SER A 474 9.02 -17.74 -4.05
CA SER A 474 10.08 -18.76 -3.95
C SER A 474 11.40 -18.24 -4.49
N SER A 475 12.51 -18.82 -4.06
CA SER A 475 13.82 -18.47 -4.60
C SER A 475 14.18 -19.28 -5.84
N LEU A 476 13.48 -20.38 -6.09
CA LEU A 476 13.79 -21.35 -7.14
C LEU A 476 12.54 -21.67 -7.96
N TYR A 477 12.66 -21.65 -9.30
CA TYR A 477 11.54 -21.83 -10.22
C TYR A 477 11.91 -22.67 -11.44
N GLU A 478 10.98 -23.53 -11.87
CA GLU A 478 10.94 -24.00 -13.26
C GLU A 478 10.72 -22.80 -14.19
N LEU A 479 11.25 -22.84 -15.43
CA LEU A 479 11.12 -21.70 -16.35
C LEU A 479 9.67 -21.38 -16.74
N ASN A 480 8.73 -22.29 -16.51
CA ASN A 480 7.30 -22.05 -16.69
C ASN A 480 6.65 -21.26 -15.53
N GLY A 481 7.42 -20.88 -14.49
CA GLY A 481 6.95 -20.14 -13.32
C GLY A 481 6.48 -21.01 -12.15
N THR A 482 6.61 -22.35 -12.22
CA THR A 482 6.25 -23.23 -11.09
C THR A 482 7.40 -23.29 -10.08
N PRO A 483 7.18 -23.13 -8.75
CA PRO A 483 8.23 -23.30 -7.76
C PRO A 483 8.96 -24.64 -7.89
N TYR A 484 10.29 -24.58 -7.97
CA TYR A 484 11.12 -25.78 -8.17
C TYR A 484 11.11 -26.64 -6.89
N GLN A 485 10.75 -27.92 -7.01
CA GLN A 485 10.69 -28.88 -5.88
C GLN A 485 9.89 -28.39 -4.65
N ASN A 486 8.84 -27.60 -4.85
CA ASN A 486 8.07 -26.95 -3.77
C ASN A 486 8.96 -26.10 -2.84
N ASN A 487 10.02 -25.49 -3.38
CA ASN A 487 10.81 -24.50 -2.66
C ASN A 487 9.89 -23.37 -2.17
N SER A 488 10.09 -23.00 -0.92
CA SER A 488 9.40 -21.90 -0.24
C SER A 488 10.40 -20.97 0.44
N ASP A 489 11.66 -21.04 0.03
CA ASP A 489 12.71 -20.18 0.56
C ASP A 489 12.56 -18.79 -0.04
N HIS A 490 12.74 -17.75 0.77
CA HIS A 490 12.64 -16.35 0.34
C HIS A 490 13.98 -15.67 0.62
N SER A 491 14.90 -15.81 -0.32
CA SER A 491 16.29 -15.39 -0.21
C SER A 491 16.43 -13.87 -0.27
N PRO A 492 17.11 -13.24 0.71
CA PRO A 492 17.49 -11.83 0.62
C PRO A 492 18.34 -11.49 -0.62
N GLY A 493 19.13 -12.44 -1.13
CA GLY A 493 19.90 -12.26 -2.36
C GLY A 493 19.01 -12.08 -3.59
N LEU A 494 17.95 -12.88 -3.72
CA LEU A 494 16.99 -12.71 -4.81
C LEU A 494 16.16 -11.43 -4.64
N VAL A 495 15.77 -11.07 -3.42
CA VAL A 495 15.14 -9.76 -3.11
C VAL A 495 16.02 -8.62 -3.61
N ALA A 496 17.31 -8.68 -3.32
CA ALA A 496 18.26 -7.65 -3.73
C ALA A 496 18.42 -7.54 -5.26
N MET A 497 18.45 -8.66 -5.99
CA MET A 497 18.57 -8.63 -7.45
C MET A 497 17.27 -8.16 -8.12
N ASN A 498 16.11 -8.57 -7.61
CA ASN A 498 14.82 -8.09 -8.08
C ASN A 498 14.63 -6.58 -7.81
N ALA A 499 15.18 -6.08 -6.70
CA ALA A 499 15.20 -4.66 -6.39
C ALA A 499 16.19 -3.87 -7.25
N LEU A 500 17.42 -4.39 -7.43
CA LEU A 500 18.43 -3.79 -8.30
C LEU A 500 17.91 -3.62 -9.73
N ALA A 501 17.09 -4.57 -10.20
CA ALA A 501 16.44 -4.52 -11.50
C ALA A 501 15.67 -3.20 -11.74
N SER A 502 15.13 -2.59 -10.68
CA SER A 502 14.37 -1.33 -10.75
C SER A 502 15.12 -0.16 -11.39
N LEU A 503 16.46 -0.22 -11.48
CA LEU A 503 17.25 0.78 -12.20
C LEU A 503 16.84 0.94 -13.67
N ALA A 504 16.32 -0.13 -14.29
CA ALA A 504 15.82 -0.14 -15.67
C ALA A 504 14.29 -0.21 -15.78
N ALA A 505 13.57 -0.21 -14.66
CA ALA A 505 12.11 -0.27 -14.62
C ALA A 505 11.45 1.10 -14.83
N ASN A 506 10.30 1.10 -15.50
CA ASN A 506 9.45 2.28 -15.67
C ASN A 506 7.97 2.01 -15.31
N ASP A 507 7.73 0.95 -14.52
CA ASP A 507 6.43 0.62 -13.96
C ASP A 507 6.40 0.95 -12.45
N GLN A 508 5.23 1.37 -11.94
CA GLN A 508 5.06 1.76 -10.54
C GLN A 508 5.39 0.64 -9.55
N GLN A 509 5.22 -0.64 -9.95
CA GLN A 509 5.54 -1.78 -9.10
C GLN A 509 7.01 -1.85 -8.66
N ALA A 510 7.92 -1.19 -9.40
CA ALA A 510 9.34 -1.17 -9.07
C ALA A 510 9.61 -0.66 -7.65
N TRP A 511 8.77 0.26 -7.15
CA TRP A 511 8.87 0.79 -5.79
C TRP A 511 8.65 -0.25 -4.71
N GLU A 512 7.82 -1.28 -4.97
CA GLU A 512 7.61 -2.38 -4.01
C GLU A 512 8.88 -3.21 -3.84
N PHE A 513 9.64 -3.43 -4.92
CA PHE A 513 10.91 -4.15 -4.85
C PHE A 513 12.02 -3.32 -4.18
N VAL A 514 12.10 -2.02 -4.48
CA VAL A 514 13.06 -1.11 -3.80
C VAL A 514 12.76 -1.06 -2.30
N GLN A 515 11.48 -0.96 -1.93
CA GLN A 515 11.04 -1.01 -0.55
C GLN A 515 11.32 -2.35 0.12
N ALA A 516 11.09 -3.47 -0.57
CA ALA A 516 11.34 -4.81 -0.04
C ALA A 516 12.82 -5.00 0.32
N LEU A 517 13.77 -4.53 -0.51
CA LEU A 517 15.19 -4.56 -0.16
C LEU A 517 15.50 -3.71 1.08
N TRP A 518 14.92 -2.50 1.16
CA TRP A 518 15.11 -1.62 2.32
C TRP A 518 14.64 -2.27 3.62
N ASP A 519 13.46 -2.91 3.58
CA ASP A 519 12.83 -3.57 4.72
C ASP A 519 13.51 -4.92 5.06
N THR A 520 14.21 -5.53 4.10
CA THR A 520 14.93 -6.80 4.31
C THR A 520 16.15 -6.59 5.23
N PRO A 521 16.30 -7.35 6.32
CA PRO A 521 17.48 -7.29 7.18
C PRO A 521 18.77 -7.69 6.46
N VAL A 522 19.90 -7.18 6.94
CA VAL A 522 21.22 -7.56 6.39
C VAL A 522 21.46 -9.06 6.64
N PRO A 523 21.80 -9.85 5.60
CA PRO A 523 21.95 -11.29 5.73
C PRO A 523 22.92 -11.73 6.85
N SER A 524 22.55 -12.80 7.54
CA SER A 524 23.29 -13.40 8.65
C SER A 524 23.09 -14.93 8.68
N GLY A 525 23.82 -15.63 9.55
CA GLY A 525 23.75 -17.10 9.65
C GLY A 525 24.49 -17.82 8.53
N GLN A 526 24.22 -19.12 8.34
CA GLN A 526 25.05 -20.01 7.51
C GLN A 526 25.07 -19.68 6.01
N TRP A 527 23.99 -19.10 5.48
CA TRP A 527 23.82 -18.83 4.04
C TRP A 527 24.14 -17.39 3.64
N ARG A 528 24.60 -16.56 4.59
CA ARG A 528 24.84 -15.11 4.41
C ARG A 528 25.87 -14.72 3.36
N TYR A 529 26.69 -15.66 2.87
CA TYR A 529 27.71 -15.37 1.87
C TYR A 529 27.07 -14.84 0.58
N TYR A 530 26.26 -15.67 -0.09
CA TYR A 530 25.73 -15.31 -1.39
C TYR A 530 24.64 -14.24 -1.25
N ASP A 531 23.72 -14.42 -0.29
CA ASP A 531 22.72 -13.41 0.06
C ASP A 531 23.37 -12.06 0.38
N GLY A 532 24.39 -12.03 1.23
CA GLY A 532 25.06 -10.81 1.67
C GLY A 532 25.79 -10.10 0.53
N THR A 533 26.42 -10.85 -0.37
CA THR A 533 27.09 -10.25 -1.54
C THR A 533 26.09 -9.59 -2.50
N LEU A 534 25.02 -10.29 -2.87
CA LEU A 534 23.97 -9.75 -3.73
C LEU A 534 23.22 -8.59 -3.04
N TYR A 535 22.96 -8.70 -1.74
CA TYR A 535 22.39 -7.63 -0.93
C TYR A 535 23.24 -6.36 -0.97
N MET A 536 24.55 -6.46 -0.78
CA MET A 536 25.45 -5.31 -0.85
C MET A 536 25.43 -4.67 -2.25
N PHE A 537 25.39 -5.47 -3.33
CA PHE A 537 25.26 -4.93 -4.68
C PHE A 537 23.93 -4.21 -4.91
N GLY A 538 22.81 -4.77 -4.44
CA GLY A 538 21.51 -4.09 -4.47
C GLY A 538 21.54 -2.74 -3.74
N MET A 539 22.13 -2.72 -2.54
CA MET A 539 22.29 -1.50 -1.75
C MET A 539 23.17 -0.45 -2.43
N LEU A 540 24.31 -0.84 -3.01
CA LEU A 540 25.18 0.07 -3.77
C LEU A 540 24.48 0.63 -5.00
N ALA A 541 23.84 -0.24 -5.78
CA ALA A 541 23.20 0.13 -7.03
C ALA A 541 22.04 1.10 -6.81
N LEU A 542 21.11 0.77 -5.90
CA LEU A 542 19.91 1.58 -5.64
C LEU A 542 20.18 2.85 -4.83
N SER A 543 21.34 2.96 -4.17
CA SER A 543 21.77 4.20 -3.52
C SER A 543 22.53 5.15 -4.46
N GLY A 544 22.81 4.73 -5.70
CA GLY A 544 23.66 5.48 -6.64
C GLY A 544 25.16 5.39 -6.33
N ASN A 545 25.59 4.46 -5.47
CA ASN A 545 26.98 4.24 -5.08
C ASN A 545 27.68 3.11 -5.86
N TYR A 546 27.00 2.44 -6.80
CA TYR A 546 27.64 1.56 -7.77
C TYR A 546 27.95 2.33 -9.06
N GLN A 547 29.15 2.91 -9.11
CA GLN A 547 29.56 3.87 -10.12
C GLN A 547 30.64 3.35 -11.06
N ILE A 548 30.73 3.95 -12.24
CA ILE A 548 31.87 3.82 -13.14
C ILE A 548 32.94 4.82 -12.68
N TYR A 549 34.09 4.32 -12.28
CA TYR A 549 35.27 5.15 -12.08
C TYR A 549 36.09 5.17 -13.37
N CYS A 550 36.08 6.28 -14.11
CA CYS A 550 36.83 6.43 -15.35
C CYS A 550 38.24 6.95 -15.14
N PRO A 551 39.15 6.73 -16.11
CA PRO A 551 40.38 7.50 -16.20
C PRO A 551 40.09 9.00 -16.17
N ALA A 552 40.98 9.76 -15.54
CA ALA A 552 40.84 11.21 -15.43
C ALA A 552 40.58 11.85 -16.81
N GLY A 553 39.49 12.58 -16.95
CA GLY A 553 39.07 13.25 -18.18
C GLY A 553 38.26 12.44 -19.21
N GLU A 554 37.93 11.17 -18.99
CA GLU A 554 37.14 10.36 -19.95
C GLU A 554 35.64 10.35 -19.66
N CYS A 555 35.25 10.09 -18.41
CA CYS A 555 33.89 10.34 -17.90
C CYS A 555 33.91 11.18 -16.61
N ASP A 556 34.98 11.98 -16.42
CA ASP A 556 35.02 13.07 -15.44
C ASP A 556 34.03 14.19 -15.86
N THR A 557 32.74 13.87 -15.80
CA THR A 557 31.72 14.86 -15.51
C THR A 557 31.52 15.01 -14.00
N VAL A 558 32.35 14.33 -13.18
CA VAL A 558 32.55 14.67 -11.76
C VAL A 558 33.39 15.96 -11.65
N VAL A 559 32.83 17.04 -12.16
CA VAL A 559 32.74 18.22 -11.32
C VAL A 559 31.77 17.78 -10.21
N PRO A 560 32.20 17.56 -8.94
CA PRO A 560 31.20 17.58 -7.85
C PRO A 560 30.45 18.89 -8.06
N PRO A 561 29.12 18.92 -8.29
CA PRO A 561 28.44 20.03 -8.93
C PRO A 561 28.95 21.35 -8.36
N THR A 562 29.85 22.03 -9.08
CA THR A 562 30.32 23.35 -8.65
C THR A 562 29.29 24.41 -9.01
N GLU A 563 28.28 24.02 -9.79
CA GLU A 563 26.97 24.68 -9.80
C GLU A 563 25.97 23.79 -9.08
N ASN A 564 25.70 24.16 -7.83
CA ASN A 564 24.46 23.86 -7.14
C ASN A 564 23.28 24.23 -8.08
N ARG A 565 22.40 23.28 -8.39
CA ARG A 565 21.20 23.49 -9.21
C ARG A 565 20.08 23.96 -8.29
N SER A 566 19.16 24.78 -8.82
CA SER A 566 18.03 25.25 -8.02
C SER A 566 17.18 24.06 -7.56
N PRO A 567 16.60 24.13 -6.36
CA PRO A 567 15.65 23.12 -5.92
C PRO A 567 14.42 23.14 -6.85
N VAL A 568 13.66 22.05 -6.86
CA VAL A 568 12.41 21.90 -7.62
C VAL A 568 11.25 21.96 -6.64
N ALA A 569 10.53 23.08 -6.66
CA ALA A 569 9.30 23.26 -5.90
C ALA A 569 8.09 22.83 -6.74
N VAL A 570 7.23 21.97 -6.21
CA VAL A 570 6.06 21.40 -6.90
C VAL A 570 4.77 21.93 -6.27
N ASN A 571 3.78 22.26 -7.11
CA ASN A 571 2.51 22.81 -6.63
C ASN A 571 1.72 21.77 -5.79
N ASP A 572 1.06 22.25 -4.75
CA ASP A 572 0.23 21.47 -3.85
C ASP A 572 -1.26 21.76 -4.03
N SER A 573 -2.09 20.80 -3.64
CA SER A 573 -3.54 20.98 -3.58
C SER A 573 -4.08 20.30 -2.33
N VAL A 574 -4.82 21.04 -1.52
CA VAL A 574 -5.39 20.56 -0.25
C VAL A 574 -6.85 20.98 -0.09
N THR A 575 -7.57 20.26 0.76
CA THR A 575 -8.95 20.58 1.15
C THR A 575 -9.05 20.65 2.67
N THR A 576 -9.75 21.65 3.20
CA THR A 576 -10.09 21.74 4.62
C THR A 576 -11.54 22.16 4.80
N ALA A 577 -12.11 21.88 5.97
CA ALA A 577 -13.42 22.38 6.35
C ALA A 577 -13.37 23.88 6.72
N GLN A 578 -14.49 24.57 6.56
CA GLN A 578 -14.69 25.92 7.10
C GLN A 578 -14.28 25.96 8.59
N ASP A 579 -13.66 27.07 9.00
CA ASP A 579 -13.15 27.30 10.36
C ASP A 579 -12.15 26.26 10.90
N THR A 580 -11.59 25.41 10.02
CA THR A 580 -10.66 24.32 10.39
C THR A 580 -9.27 24.58 9.83
N PRO A 581 -8.27 24.87 10.67
CA PRO A 581 -6.87 24.95 10.27
C PRO A 581 -6.33 23.61 9.75
N LEU A 582 -5.44 23.67 8.76
CA LEU A 582 -4.74 22.53 8.19
C LEU A 582 -3.24 22.82 8.10
N VAL A 583 -2.40 21.87 8.50
CA VAL A 583 -0.95 21.92 8.24
C VAL A 583 -0.66 21.20 6.94
N VAL A 584 -0.05 21.89 5.99
CA VAL A 584 0.33 21.38 4.67
C VAL A 584 1.82 21.06 4.68
N SER A 585 2.18 19.81 4.42
CA SER A 585 3.57 19.35 4.29
C SER A 585 4.12 19.71 2.92
N VAL A 586 4.33 21.00 2.68
CA VAL A 586 4.67 21.53 1.35
C VAL A 586 5.99 20.99 0.78
N LEU A 587 6.93 20.55 1.62
CA LEU A 587 8.20 19.97 1.14
C LEU A 587 8.09 18.52 0.66
N GLN A 588 6.94 17.85 0.81
CA GLN A 588 6.81 16.41 0.59
C GLN A 588 7.03 16.00 -0.88
N ASN A 589 6.66 16.86 -1.82
CA ASN A 589 6.79 16.67 -3.27
C ASN A 589 7.92 17.53 -3.87
N ASP A 590 8.65 18.25 -3.04
CA ASP A 590 9.79 19.07 -3.44
C ASP A 590 11.08 18.26 -3.40
N SER A 591 12.05 18.65 -4.21
CA SER A 591 13.34 17.95 -4.26
C SER A 591 14.46 18.92 -4.61
N ASP A 592 15.69 18.53 -4.33
CA ASP A 592 16.86 19.19 -4.87
C ASP A 592 17.60 18.23 -5.82
N PRO A 593 17.92 18.64 -7.07
CA PRO A 593 18.60 17.77 -8.03
C PRO A 593 20.00 17.31 -7.60
N ASP A 594 20.66 18.03 -6.70
CA ASP A 594 21.97 17.69 -6.12
C ASP A 594 21.83 16.93 -4.78
N GLY A 595 20.61 16.85 -4.25
CA GLY A 595 20.28 16.19 -2.99
C GLY A 595 20.64 17.03 -1.77
N ASP A 596 20.77 18.35 -1.95
CA ASP A 596 20.94 19.29 -0.84
C ASP A 596 19.66 19.42 -0.01
N ALA A 597 19.80 19.76 1.27
CA ALA A 597 18.67 19.89 2.17
C ALA A 597 17.85 21.15 1.82
N ILE A 598 16.58 20.95 1.48
CA ILE A 598 15.66 22.04 1.18
C ILE A 598 14.94 22.53 2.44
N SER A 599 14.71 23.84 2.52
CA SER A 599 14.00 24.47 3.63
C SER A 599 13.10 25.60 3.13
N ILE A 600 11.97 25.82 3.80
CA ILE A 600 11.07 26.93 3.47
C ILE A 600 11.73 28.24 3.93
N VAL A 601 11.96 29.16 2.99
CA VAL A 601 12.57 30.47 3.27
C VAL A 601 11.57 31.62 3.23
N SER A 602 10.47 31.47 2.49
CA SER A 602 9.38 32.46 2.51
C SER A 602 8.04 31.88 2.06
N PHE A 603 6.95 32.56 2.41
CA PHE A 603 5.60 32.24 1.97
C PHE A 603 4.71 33.50 1.96
N THR A 604 3.65 33.47 1.16
CA THR A 604 2.64 34.54 1.09
C THR A 604 1.42 34.22 1.95
N GLN A 605 0.63 35.25 2.25
CA GLN A 605 -0.69 35.05 2.87
C GLN A 605 -1.71 34.74 1.78
N ALA A 606 -2.70 33.93 2.13
CA ALA A 606 -3.83 33.66 1.27
C ALA A 606 -4.85 34.83 1.31
N SER A 607 -5.77 34.90 0.36
CA SER A 607 -6.72 36.04 0.29
C SER A 607 -7.88 35.89 1.27
N ASN A 608 -8.25 34.65 1.60
CA ASN A 608 -9.37 34.29 2.45
C ASN A 608 -8.96 33.39 3.63
N GLY A 609 -7.68 33.43 4.00
CA GLY A 609 -7.13 32.73 5.15
C GLY A 609 -5.76 33.28 5.54
N SER A 610 -5.22 32.78 6.64
CA SER A 610 -3.89 33.12 7.15
C SER A 610 -2.96 31.93 7.09
N VAL A 611 -1.70 32.17 6.72
CA VAL A 611 -0.66 31.15 6.58
C VAL A 611 0.44 31.42 7.62
N SER A 612 0.86 30.38 8.33
CA SER A 612 1.97 30.43 9.28
C SER A 612 2.82 29.16 9.17
N GLN A 613 4.13 29.26 9.38
CA GLN A 613 5.00 28.09 9.32
C GLN A 613 4.93 27.29 10.62
N VAL A 614 4.83 25.96 10.49
CA VAL A 614 4.81 25.00 11.61
C VAL A 614 5.79 23.88 11.27
N GLY A 615 7.00 23.96 11.84
CA GLY A 615 8.10 23.07 11.45
C GLY A 615 8.46 23.24 9.97
N ASP A 616 8.51 22.12 9.26
CA ASP A 616 8.82 22.05 7.83
C ASP A 616 7.56 22.14 6.94
N GLY A 617 6.41 22.49 7.51
CA GLY A 617 5.14 22.68 6.80
C GLY A 617 4.57 24.09 6.96
N LEU A 618 3.50 24.36 6.22
CA LEU A 618 2.74 25.61 6.29
C LEU A 618 1.32 25.34 6.78
N SER A 619 0.95 25.94 7.91
CA SER A 619 -0.40 25.93 8.43
C SER A 619 -1.25 27.01 7.78
N TYR A 620 -2.31 26.60 7.11
CA TYR A 620 -3.36 27.45 6.57
C TYR A 620 -4.59 27.44 7.49
N SER A 621 -5.07 28.62 7.87
CA SER A 621 -6.30 28.80 8.65
C SER A 621 -7.29 29.67 7.84
N PRO A 622 -8.44 29.13 7.39
CA PRO A 622 -9.46 29.92 6.71
C PRO A 622 -9.92 31.11 7.56
N ASN A 623 -10.33 32.20 6.91
CA ASN A 623 -11.08 33.27 7.57
C ASN A 623 -12.41 32.72 8.09
N SER A 624 -12.90 33.31 9.18
CA SER A 624 -14.13 32.82 9.81
C SER A 624 -15.30 32.82 8.83
N ASN A 625 -16.02 31.70 8.76
CA ASN A 625 -17.14 31.45 7.86
C ASN A 625 -16.80 31.50 6.35
N TYR A 626 -15.53 31.43 5.96
CA TYR A 626 -15.17 31.35 4.54
C TYR A 626 -15.37 29.94 3.97
N SER A 627 -15.99 29.83 2.81
CA SER A 627 -16.02 28.63 1.97
C SER A 627 -15.72 29.02 0.51
N GLY A 628 -15.03 28.15 -0.23
CA GLY A 628 -14.56 28.43 -1.58
C GLY A 628 -13.07 28.15 -1.79
N SER A 629 -12.53 28.57 -2.93
CA SER A 629 -11.14 28.36 -3.30
C SER A 629 -10.24 29.52 -2.88
N ASP A 630 -9.12 29.19 -2.22
CA ASP A 630 -8.05 30.12 -1.86
C ASP A 630 -6.70 29.59 -2.34
N SER A 631 -5.65 30.40 -2.25
CA SER A 631 -4.30 29.98 -2.62
C SER A 631 -3.24 30.84 -1.96
N PHE A 632 -2.06 30.26 -1.73
CA PHE A 632 -0.85 30.97 -1.34
C PHE A 632 0.37 30.32 -2.00
N SER A 633 1.49 31.01 -1.99
CA SER A 633 2.76 30.53 -2.56
C SER A 633 3.82 30.39 -1.48
N TYR A 634 4.78 29.50 -1.70
CA TYR A 634 5.95 29.35 -0.85
C TYR A 634 7.22 29.22 -1.68
N THR A 635 8.35 29.50 -1.05
CA THR A 635 9.69 29.44 -1.65
C THR A 635 10.58 28.56 -0.77
N ILE A 636 11.25 27.61 -1.41
CA ILE A 636 12.22 26.72 -0.79
C ILE A 636 13.64 27.10 -1.20
N SER A 637 14.61 26.79 -0.36
CA SER A 637 16.05 26.97 -0.64
C SER A 637 16.86 25.77 -0.19
N ASP A 638 17.87 25.43 -0.98
CA ASP A 638 18.97 24.50 -0.68
C ASP A 638 20.13 25.16 0.10
N GLY A 639 19.99 26.45 0.46
CA GLY A 639 21.04 27.26 1.10
C GLY A 639 21.86 28.13 0.13
N GLN A 640 21.65 28.01 -1.18
CA GLN A 640 22.31 28.80 -2.24
C GLN A 640 21.34 29.35 -3.28
N LEU A 641 20.38 28.54 -3.75
CA LEU A 641 19.37 28.87 -4.75
C LEU A 641 17.96 28.65 -4.19
N GLU A 642 16.97 29.15 -4.92
CA GLU A 642 15.56 29.17 -4.48
C GLU A 642 14.62 28.75 -5.61
N ALA A 643 13.51 28.10 -5.26
CA ALA A 643 12.40 27.82 -6.16
C ALA A 643 11.06 28.01 -5.45
N SER A 644 9.99 28.29 -6.22
CA SER A 644 8.68 28.60 -5.66
C SER A 644 7.57 27.76 -6.26
N ALA A 645 6.59 27.41 -5.43
CA ALA A 645 5.39 26.70 -5.80
C ALA A 645 4.14 27.34 -5.18
N THR A 646 2.98 26.90 -5.64
CA THR A 646 1.66 27.37 -5.17
C THR A 646 0.91 26.25 -4.48
N VAL A 647 0.30 26.55 -3.35
CA VAL A 647 -0.68 25.70 -2.67
C VAL A 647 -2.07 26.20 -3.04
N SER A 648 -2.85 25.32 -3.70
CA SER A 648 -4.28 25.55 -3.94
C SER A 648 -5.09 24.96 -2.79
N VAL A 649 -5.96 25.77 -2.17
CA VAL A 649 -6.79 25.32 -1.04
C VAL A 649 -8.26 25.37 -1.41
N THR A 650 -8.98 24.27 -1.20
CA THR A 650 -10.45 24.26 -1.25
C THR A 650 -11.02 24.20 0.16
N VAL A 651 -11.79 25.22 0.56
CA VAL A 651 -12.49 25.26 1.85
C VAL A 651 -13.94 24.83 1.65
N THR A 652 -14.31 23.67 2.22
CA THR A 652 -15.67 23.13 2.12
C THR A 652 -16.58 23.73 3.19
N ASP A 653 -17.76 24.16 2.78
CA ASP A 653 -18.82 24.58 3.71
C ASP A 653 -19.22 23.41 4.63
N THR A 654 -19.36 23.69 5.93
CA THR A 654 -19.75 22.68 6.93
C THR A 654 -21.19 22.83 7.40
N THR A 655 -21.93 23.82 6.90
CA THR A 655 -23.35 23.98 7.25
C THR A 655 -24.20 22.95 6.51
N VAL A 656 -24.72 21.97 7.25
CA VAL A 656 -25.82 21.14 6.77
C VAL A 656 -27.08 21.99 6.82
N ASN A 657 -27.57 22.42 5.66
CA ASN A 657 -28.87 23.11 5.54
C ASN A 657 -30.00 22.09 5.70
N ASN A 658 -30.70 22.13 6.82
CA ASN A 658 -31.85 21.31 7.14
C ASN A 658 -33.12 21.94 6.52
N PRO A 659 -34.02 21.15 5.92
CA PRO A 659 -35.27 21.69 5.38
C PRO A 659 -36.15 22.28 6.51
N PRO A 660 -36.91 23.36 6.23
CA PRO A 660 -37.87 23.89 7.19
C PRO A 660 -39.00 22.88 7.43
N SER A 661 -39.70 22.97 8.57
CA SER A 661 -40.92 22.21 8.83
C SER A 661 -42.15 23.08 8.55
N ALA A 662 -42.93 22.70 7.54
CA ALA A 662 -44.15 23.40 7.16
C ALA A 662 -45.33 22.97 8.05
N CYS A 663 -46.07 23.92 8.59
CA CYS A 663 -47.38 23.68 9.18
C CYS A 663 -48.22 24.96 9.15
N PHE A 664 -49.54 24.79 9.25
CA PHE A 664 -50.45 25.91 9.47
C PHE A 664 -51.72 25.47 10.18
N THR A 665 -52.45 26.47 10.68
CA THR A 665 -53.81 26.32 11.20
C THR A 665 -54.80 27.07 10.33
N VAL A 666 -56.07 26.64 10.36
CA VAL A 666 -57.18 27.31 9.69
C VAL A 666 -58.23 27.71 10.70
N SER A 667 -58.90 28.84 10.49
CA SER A 667 -60.00 29.27 11.35
C SER A 667 -61.21 28.33 11.28
N SER A 668 -61.35 27.57 10.18
CA SER A 668 -62.31 26.48 10.00
C SER A 668 -61.91 25.58 8.83
N ASP A 669 -62.13 24.28 8.94
CA ASP A 669 -61.99 23.29 7.85
C ASP A 669 -63.30 23.13 7.04
N ALA A 670 -64.36 23.84 7.44
CA ALA A 670 -65.63 23.92 6.74
C ALA A 670 -66.13 25.38 6.64
N ALA A 671 -66.65 25.76 5.48
CA ALA A 671 -67.18 27.10 5.23
C ALA A 671 -68.38 27.09 4.27
N THR A 672 -69.15 28.17 4.22
CA THR A 672 -70.13 28.38 3.14
C THR A 672 -69.52 29.18 1.99
N VAL A 673 -70.06 29.06 0.77
CA VAL A 673 -69.62 29.88 -0.39
C VAL A 673 -69.57 31.37 -0.02
N GLY A 674 -68.41 31.99 -0.24
CA GLY A 674 -68.14 33.40 0.07
C GLY A 674 -67.74 33.71 1.52
N GLN A 675 -67.68 32.72 2.42
CA GLN A 675 -67.14 32.91 3.77
C GLN A 675 -65.61 32.91 3.74
N SER A 676 -64.99 33.87 4.44
CA SER A 676 -63.53 33.97 4.57
C SER A 676 -63.00 32.95 5.57
N ILE A 677 -61.93 32.27 5.22
CA ILE A 677 -61.13 31.39 6.08
C ILE A 677 -59.76 32.02 6.25
N ASP A 678 -59.31 32.11 7.48
CA ASP A 678 -57.99 32.63 7.81
C ASP A 678 -57.02 31.46 7.99
N PHE A 679 -55.82 31.61 7.43
CA PHE A 679 -54.73 30.66 7.43
C PHE A 679 -53.54 31.27 8.17
N ASP A 680 -52.98 30.53 9.12
CA ASP A 680 -51.87 31.00 9.95
C ASP A 680 -50.74 29.96 10.01
N ALA A 681 -49.60 30.30 9.42
CA ALA A 681 -48.39 29.49 9.35
C ALA A 681 -47.40 29.78 10.49
N SER A 682 -47.80 30.47 11.56
CA SER A 682 -46.91 30.84 12.67
C SER A 682 -46.27 29.66 13.41
N CYS A 683 -46.76 28.43 13.18
CA CYS A 683 -46.15 27.22 13.73
C CYS A 683 -44.96 26.69 12.90
N ALA A 684 -44.81 27.14 11.64
CA ALA A 684 -43.71 26.73 10.78
C ALA A 684 -42.38 27.21 11.36
N ASN A 685 -41.38 26.35 11.32
CA ASN A 685 -40.07 26.64 11.89
C ASN A 685 -38.96 26.02 11.06
N ASP A 686 -37.74 26.43 11.38
CA ASP A 686 -36.52 25.94 10.78
C ASP A 686 -35.49 25.77 11.88
N VAL A 687 -34.84 24.60 11.91
CA VAL A 687 -33.89 24.24 12.97
C VAL A 687 -32.60 25.04 12.87
N ASP A 688 -32.27 25.55 11.68
CA ASP A 688 -31.11 26.38 11.40
C ASP A 688 -31.41 27.88 11.63
N GLY A 689 -32.68 28.22 11.85
CA GLY A 689 -33.14 29.58 12.17
C GLY A 689 -33.23 30.50 10.96
N ASP A 690 -33.32 29.92 9.76
CA ASP A 690 -33.37 30.67 8.51
C ASP A 690 -34.66 31.50 8.33
N VAL A 691 -34.56 32.56 7.52
CA VAL A 691 -35.69 33.45 7.25
C VAL A 691 -36.65 32.76 6.28
N LEU A 692 -37.84 32.42 6.77
CA LEU A 692 -38.82 31.66 6.00
C LEU A 692 -39.65 32.51 5.04
N SER A 693 -39.89 31.93 3.86
CA SER A 693 -40.83 32.43 2.87
C SER A 693 -42.04 31.48 2.75
N TYR A 694 -43.22 32.06 2.53
CA TYR A 694 -44.50 31.34 2.57
C TYR A 694 -45.26 31.54 1.25
N ALA A 695 -45.64 30.44 0.61
CA ALA A 695 -46.47 30.44 -0.59
C ALA A 695 -47.69 29.53 -0.42
N TRP A 696 -48.88 30.13 -0.50
CA TRP A 696 -50.15 29.45 -0.35
C TRP A 696 -50.75 29.08 -1.70
N SER A 697 -51.38 27.91 -1.78
CA SER A 697 -52.27 27.50 -2.87
C SER A 697 -53.56 26.98 -2.26
N PHE A 698 -54.69 27.62 -2.56
CA PHE A 698 -55.97 27.30 -1.92
C PHE A 698 -56.75 26.17 -2.61
N GLY A 699 -56.19 25.56 -3.66
CA GLY A 699 -56.81 24.45 -4.39
C GLY A 699 -57.86 24.86 -5.44
N ASP A 700 -58.07 26.15 -5.67
CA ASP A 700 -58.99 26.72 -6.65
C ASP A 700 -58.29 27.61 -7.70
N ASN A 701 -56.99 27.41 -7.88
CA ASN A 701 -56.06 28.24 -8.67
C ASN A 701 -55.79 29.64 -8.12
N ASN A 702 -56.23 29.96 -6.89
CA ASN A 702 -55.78 31.14 -6.17
C ASN A 702 -54.66 30.79 -5.18
N GLY A 703 -53.83 31.79 -4.88
CA GLY A 703 -52.73 31.67 -3.94
C GLY A 703 -52.40 33.01 -3.28
N ALA A 704 -51.57 32.96 -2.25
CA ALA A 704 -51.14 34.13 -1.48
C ALA A 704 -49.70 33.95 -0.98
N THR A 705 -49.12 35.00 -0.42
CA THR A 705 -47.80 34.94 0.23
C THR A 705 -47.85 35.59 1.61
N GLY A 706 -46.89 35.25 2.47
CA GLY A 706 -46.80 35.73 3.85
C GLY A 706 -47.27 34.71 4.89
N ALA A 707 -46.87 34.90 6.15
CA ALA A 707 -47.12 33.95 7.24
C ALA A 707 -48.62 33.77 7.56
N THR A 708 -49.45 34.73 7.17
CA THR A 708 -50.92 34.65 7.31
C THR A 708 -51.59 34.98 5.99
N ALA A 709 -52.68 34.31 5.67
CA ALA A 709 -53.51 34.61 4.51
C ALA A 709 -55.00 34.47 4.84
N SER A 710 -55.87 35.05 4.02
CA SER A 710 -57.32 34.85 4.12
C SER A 710 -57.88 34.58 2.73
N HIS A 711 -58.77 33.60 2.60
CA HIS A 711 -59.36 33.21 1.32
C HIS A 711 -60.83 32.85 1.44
N SER A 712 -61.60 33.10 0.39
CA SER A 712 -63.02 32.73 0.30
C SER A 712 -63.29 32.04 -1.03
N TYR A 713 -63.99 30.92 -0.98
CA TYR A 713 -64.28 30.11 -2.16
C TYR A 713 -65.59 30.54 -2.84
N SER A 714 -65.57 30.60 -4.18
CA SER A 714 -66.68 31.06 -5.01
C SER A 714 -67.69 29.98 -5.39
N ALA A 715 -67.38 28.71 -5.10
CA ALA A 715 -68.26 27.57 -5.37
C ALA A 715 -68.18 26.54 -4.23
N ALA A 716 -69.23 25.73 -4.10
CA ALA A 716 -69.23 24.60 -3.19
C ALA A 716 -68.34 23.47 -3.75
N GLY A 717 -67.62 22.79 -2.87
CA GLY A 717 -66.66 21.75 -3.23
C GLY A 717 -65.67 21.47 -2.10
N THR A 718 -64.80 20.49 -2.31
CA THR A 718 -63.68 20.21 -1.43
C THR A 718 -62.40 20.71 -2.09
N TYR A 719 -61.65 21.56 -1.39
CA TYR A 719 -60.43 22.19 -1.87
C TYR A 719 -59.24 21.75 -1.03
N GLN A 720 -58.10 21.46 -1.68
CA GLN A 720 -56.85 21.18 -0.98
C GLN A 720 -56.06 22.49 -0.84
N ALA A 721 -56.11 23.07 0.35
CA ALA A 721 -55.27 24.21 0.69
C ALA A 721 -53.88 23.70 1.10
N SER A 722 -52.83 24.26 0.52
CA SER A 722 -51.45 23.88 0.75
C SER A 722 -50.58 25.11 1.01
N LEU A 723 -49.57 24.92 1.85
CA LEU A 723 -48.53 25.89 2.15
C LEU A 723 -47.19 25.28 1.79
N THR A 724 -46.42 25.97 0.96
CA THR A 724 -44.99 25.71 0.78
C THR A 724 -44.19 26.71 1.62
N VAL A 725 -43.31 26.20 2.46
CA VAL A 725 -42.36 26.98 3.26
C VAL A 725 -40.96 26.73 2.72
N SER A 726 -40.20 27.78 2.42
CA SER A 726 -38.81 27.67 1.96
C SER A 726 -37.87 28.53 2.81
N ASP A 727 -36.69 27.99 3.05
CA ASP A 727 -35.57 28.58 3.80
C ASP A 727 -34.77 29.64 2.99
N GLY A 728 -35.03 29.77 1.69
CA GLY A 728 -34.27 30.65 0.80
C GLY A 728 -32.84 30.16 0.45
N LYS A 729 -32.44 28.97 0.93
CA LYS A 729 -31.17 28.28 0.66
C LYS A 729 -31.32 27.04 -0.21
N GLY A 730 -32.55 26.73 -0.63
CA GLY A 730 -32.84 25.72 -1.64
C GLY A 730 -33.56 24.49 -1.10
N ALA A 731 -33.90 24.45 0.19
CA ALA A 731 -34.79 23.44 0.75
C ALA A 731 -36.18 24.03 1.07
N SER A 732 -37.18 23.17 1.06
CA SER A 732 -38.57 23.54 1.30
C SER A 732 -39.39 22.35 1.78
N ASP A 733 -40.47 22.62 2.51
CA ASP A 733 -41.45 21.63 2.93
C ASP A 733 -42.87 22.08 2.59
N VAL A 734 -43.79 21.13 2.48
CA VAL A 734 -45.18 21.37 2.06
C VAL A 734 -46.16 20.71 3.02
N TYR A 735 -47.10 21.50 3.54
CA TYR A 735 -48.20 21.03 4.39
C TYR A 735 -49.54 21.30 3.72
N SER A 736 -50.53 20.40 3.86
CA SER A 736 -51.84 20.53 3.21
C SER A 736 -53.01 20.12 4.11
N VAL A 737 -54.16 20.80 3.95
CA VAL A 737 -55.42 20.54 4.65
C VAL A 737 -56.59 20.59 3.66
N SER A 738 -57.59 19.74 3.87
CA SER A 738 -58.84 19.75 3.10
C SER A 738 -59.82 20.77 3.66
N ILE A 739 -60.35 21.63 2.80
CA ILE A 739 -61.39 22.61 3.13
C ILE A 739 -62.69 22.23 2.42
N VAL A 740 -63.77 22.07 3.17
CA VAL A 740 -65.09 21.74 2.63
C VAL A 740 -65.96 23.00 2.56
N VAL A 741 -66.39 23.37 1.35
CA VAL A 741 -67.24 24.53 1.11
C VAL A 741 -68.63 24.08 0.69
N SER A 742 -69.65 24.50 1.44
CA SER A 742 -71.06 24.19 1.17
C SER A 742 -71.82 25.40 0.65
N ASN A 743 -72.93 25.18 -0.07
CA ASN A 743 -73.85 26.27 -0.38
C ASN A 743 -74.53 26.74 0.91
N SER A 744 -74.80 28.04 1.04
CA SER A 744 -75.54 28.57 2.19
C SER A 744 -76.95 27.95 2.25
N ASP A 745 -77.20 27.07 3.22
CA ASP A 745 -78.52 26.49 3.46
C ASP A 745 -79.47 27.57 4.01
N ASN A 746 -80.48 27.94 3.20
CA ASN A 746 -81.64 28.70 3.65
C ASN A 746 -82.94 27.88 3.47
N GLY A 747 -83.11 26.86 4.34
CA GLY A 747 -84.37 26.34 4.95
C GLY A 747 -85.34 25.41 4.16
N PRO A 748 -86.34 24.75 4.80
CA PRO A 748 -86.56 24.37 6.22
C PRO A 748 -86.86 22.85 6.43
N GLY A 749 -86.34 22.21 7.50
CA GLY A 749 -86.85 20.92 8.00
C GLY A 749 -85.79 19.94 8.50
N GLY A 750 -85.38 20.08 9.76
CA GLY A 750 -84.35 19.25 10.40
C GLY A 750 -84.77 17.80 10.65
N ALA A 751 -84.37 16.90 9.75
CA ALA A 751 -84.24 15.47 10.04
C ALA A 751 -82.75 15.14 10.16
N VAL A 752 -82.37 14.46 11.25
CA VAL A 752 -80.98 14.03 11.49
C VAL A 752 -80.98 12.51 11.63
N CYS A 753 -80.13 11.85 10.85
CA CYS A 753 -79.92 10.40 10.93
C CYS A 753 -78.60 10.08 11.62
N SER A 754 -78.64 9.07 12.48
CA SER A 754 -77.46 8.53 13.17
C SER A 754 -77.51 7.00 13.13
N TYR A 755 -76.39 6.35 12.91
CA TYR A 755 -76.29 4.89 12.89
C TYR A 755 -75.26 4.40 13.92
N THR A 756 -75.37 3.14 14.32
CA THR A 756 -74.39 2.47 15.19
C THR A 756 -74.15 1.07 14.65
N VAL A 757 -72.89 0.70 14.45
CA VAL A 757 -72.49 -0.65 14.04
C VAL A 757 -71.82 -1.29 15.23
N ASP A 758 -72.40 -2.38 15.75
CA ASP A 758 -71.81 -3.12 16.86
C ASP A 758 -71.19 -4.42 16.33
N ASN A 759 -69.97 -4.71 16.78
CA ASN A 759 -69.23 -5.90 16.38
C ASN A 759 -69.31 -6.92 17.51
N ASP A 760 -70.34 -7.76 17.47
CA ASP A 760 -70.47 -8.84 18.44
C ASP A 760 -69.70 -10.07 17.93
N TRP A 761 -68.60 -10.40 18.61
CA TRP A 761 -67.50 -11.25 18.14
C TRP A 761 -67.89 -12.70 17.79
N ASN A 762 -69.12 -13.13 18.06
CA ASN A 762 -69.54 -14.53 17.90
C ASN A 762 -70.75 -14.77 16.98
N SER A 763 -71.35 -13.76 16.35
CA SER A 763 -72.52 -13.98 15.46
C SER A 763 -72.57 -13.13 14.17
N GLY A 764 -71.57 -12.29 13.91
CA GLY A 764 -71.55 -11.39 12.75
C GLY A 764 -72.09 -10.00 13.08
N PHE A 765 -71.75 -9.02 12.23
CA PHE A 765 -72.03 -7.60 12.42
C PHE A 765 -73.53 -7.29 12.43
N VAL A 766 -74.00 -6.51 13.42
CA VAL A 766 -75.36 -5.96 13.46
C VAL A 766 -75.27 -4.45 13.29
N ALA A 767 -75.86 -3.93 12.21
CA ALA A 767 -76.00 -2.49 11.99
C ALA A 767 -77.39 -2.02 12.43
N SER A 768 -77.45 -1.07 13.36
CA SER A 768 -78.70 -0.45 13.82
C SER A 768 -78.77 1.00 13.31
N ILE A 769 -79.91 1.37 12.71
CA ILE A 769 -80.15 2.75 12.24
C ILE A 769 -81.22 3.39 13.11
N THR A 770 -80.92 4.59 13.64
CA THR A 770 -81.88 5.41 14.38
C THR A 770 -82.19 6.67 13.57
N ILE A 771 -83.48 6.86 13.25
CA ILE A 771 -83.96 8.03 12.53
C ILE A 771 -84.72 8.92 13.51
N SER A 772 -84.25 10.16 13.69
CA SER A 772 -84.89 11.12 14.57
C SER A 772 -85.42 12.33 13.78
N ASN A 773 -86.72 12.59 13.92
CA ASN A 773 -87.32 13.81 13.38
C ASN A 773 -87.15 14.92 14.41
N GLN A 774 -86.22 15.85 14.15
CA GLN A 774 -85.95 16.99 15.03
C GLN A 774 -86.83 18.21 14.66
N GLY A 775 -87.69 18.08 13.65
CA GLY A 775 -88.64 19.08 13.21
C GLY A 775 -90.03 18.93 13.81
N THR A 776 -90.83 20.01 13.75
CA THR A 776 -92.20 20.06 14.28
C THR A 776 -93.26 19.44 13.35
N THR A 777 -92.86 18.91 12.19
CA THR A 777 -93.77 18.47 11.13
C THR A 777 -93.66 16.96 10.95
N ALA A 778 -94.80 16.25 10.91
CA ALA A 778 -94.86 14.81 10.73
C ALA A 778 -94.28 14.38 9.37
N ILE A 779 -93.45 13.33 9.36
CA ILE A 779 -92.90 12.73 8.14
C ILE A 779 -93.68 11.45 7.87
N ASN A 780 -94.21 11.32 6.65
CA ASN A 780 -95.04 10.18 6.21
C ASN A 780 -94.40 9.44 5.04
N GLY A 781 -94.45 8.11 5.07
CA GLY A 781 -94.06 7.25 3.96
C GLY A 781 -92.57 7.31 3.64
N TRP A 782 -91.76 6.70 4.50
CA TRP A 782 -90.32 6.53 4.26
C TRP A 782 -89.98 5.16 3.70
N GLN A 783 -88.93 5.16 2.90
CA GLN A 783 -88.26 3.95 2.43
C GLN A 783 -86.79 4.03 2.82
N VAL A 784 -86.25 2.88 3.24
CA VAL A 784 -84.81 2.68 3.43
C VAL A 784 -84.35 1.66 2.40
N SER A 785 -83.36 2.04 1.62
CA SER A 785 -82.73 1.19 0.61
C SER A 785 -81.24 1.03 0.89
N TRP A 786 -80.73 -0.15 0.54
CA TRP A 786 -79.35 -0.56 0.71
C TRP A 786 -78.78 -0.95 -0.65
N ALA A 787 -77.59 -0.46 -0.97
CA ALA A 787 -76.86 -0.88 -2.16
C ALA A 787 -75.47 -1.37 -1.76
N TYR A 788 -75.10 -2.54 -2.26
CA TYR A 788 -73.79 -3.16 -2.06
C TYR A 788 -72.85 -2.78 -3.22
N SER A 789 -71.56 -2.78 -2.95
CA SER A 789 -70.53 -2.47 -3.94
C SER A 789 -70.48 -3.45 -5.12
N ASP A 790 -71.12 -4.62 -5.02
CA ASP A 790 -71.28 -5.58 -6.13
C ASP A 790 -72.48 -5.26 -7.05
N GLY A 791 -73.21 -4.18 -6.78
CA GLY A 791 -74.36 -3.73 -7.56
C GLY A 791 -75.70 -4.33 -7.15
N SER A 792 -75.74 -5.24 -6.18
CA SER A 792 -77.00 -5.73 -5.62
C SER A 792 -77.65 -4.69 -4.69
N SER A 793 -78.98 -4.64 -4.64
CA SER A 793 -79.71 -3.75 -3.73
C SER A 793 -80.95 -4.41 -3.15
N VAL A 794 -81.30 -4.00 -1.93
CA VAL A 794 -82.53 -4.42 -1.24
C VAL A 794 -83.25 -3.16 -0.78
N THR A 795 -84.57 -3.11 -0.97
CA THR A 795 -85.41 -1.99 -0.54
C THR A 795 -86.54 -2.51 0.33
N SER A 796 -86.72 -1.92 1.51
CA SER A 796 -87.84 -2.23 2.41
C SER A 796 -88.69 -0.99 2.66
N SER A 797 -89.98 -1.09 2.37
CA SER A 797 -90.93 0.03 2.44
C SER A 797 -91.78 -0.07 3.69
N TRP A 798 -91.90 1.02 4.45
CA TRP A 798 -92.69 1.05 5.69
C TRP A 798 -93.62 2.27 5.75
N ASN A 799 -94.88 2.03 6.10
CA ASN A 799 -95.96 3.03 6.08
C ASN A 799 -96.29 3.62 7.47
N SER A 800 -95.35 3.63 8.42
CA SER A 800 -95.57 4.29 9.72
C SER A 800 -95.30 5.79 9.66
N THR A 801 -96.03 6.57 10.44
CA THR A 801 -95.90 8.04 10.57
C THR A 801 -95.08 8.37 11.82
N LEU A 802 -93.97 9.15 11.72
CA LEU A 802 -93.28 9.67 12.93
C LEU A 802 -93.83 11.05 13.26
N THR A 803 -94.37 11.17 14.48
CA THR A 803 -94.89 12.40 15.05
C THR A 803 -94.32 12.60 16.46
N GLY A 804 -93.67 13.75 16.69
CA GLY A 804 -93.38 14.25 18.03
C GLY A 804 -91.92 14.13 18.49
N SER A 805 -91.53 15.09 19.33
CA SER A 805 -90.18 15.41 19.80
C SER A 805 -89.63 14.48 20.90
N GLN A 806 -89.70 13.17 20.68
CA GLN A 806 -88.96 12.17 21.48
C GLN A 806 -88.37 11.11 20.54
N PRO A 807 -87.17 10.57 20.83
CA PRO A 807 -86.51 9.59 19.96
C PRO A 807 -87.35 8.32 19.88
N TYR A 808 -87.87 8.02 18.69
CA TYR A 808 -88.55 6.76 18.43
C TYR A 808 -87.51 5.74 17.99
N VAL A 809 -87.24 4.74 18.81
CA VAL A 809 -86.44 3.57 18.39
C VAL A 809 -87.39 2.62 17.68
N ALA A 810 -87.44 2.69 16.35
CA ALA A 810 -88.03 1.60 15.59
C ALA A 810 -87.19 0.34 15.83
N SER A 811 -87.85 -0.73 16.25
CA SER A 811 -87.30 -2.04 16.67
C SER A 811 -85.98 -2.44 15.99
N SER A 812 -85.02 -2.89 16.79
CA SER A 812 -83.76 -3.49 16.37
C SER A 812 -83.98 -4.55 15.28
N LEU A 813 -83.50 -4.28 14.07
CA LEU A 813 -83.46 -5.24 12.98
C LEU A 813 -82.17 -6.06 13.13
N SER A 814 -82.27 -7.24 13.72
CA SER A 814 -81.16 -8.20 13.73
C SER A 814 -81.26 -9.09 12.49
N TRP A 815 -80.26 -9.06 11.62
CA TRP A 815 -80.18 -9.95 10.47
C TRP A 815 -78.78 -10.56 10.35
N ASN A 816 -78.72 -11.88 10.18
CA ASN A 816 -77.48 -12.65 10.08
C ASN A 816 -77.07 -12.83 8.61
N SER A 817 -76.22 -11.96 8.11
CA SER A 817 -75.44 -12.24 6.89
C SER A 817 -74.05 -11.62 6.98
N THR A 818 -73.02 -12.43 6.76
CA THR A 818 -71.61 -12.07 6.93
C THR A 818 -71.10 -11.18 5.78
N ILE A 819 -70.72 -9.93 6.08
CA ILE A 819 -70.05 -9.01 5.15
C ILE A 819 -68.57 -9.42 5.03
N GLN A 820 -68.04 -9.55 3.81
CA GLN A 820 -66.64 -9.94 3.57
C GLN A 820 -65.71 -8.71 3.60
N PRO A 821 -64.41 -8.88 3.96
CA PRO A 821 -63.44 -7.78 3.95
C PRO A 821 -63.35 -7.11 2.57
N GLY A 822 -63.42 -5.77 2.53
CA GLY A 822 -63.32 -4.97 1.31
C GLY A 822 -64.64 -4.62 0.62
N GLN A 823 -65.79 -5.01 1.17
CA GLN A 823 -67.11 -4.58 0.67
C GLN A 823 -67.59 -3.31 1.39
N SER A 824 -68.25 -2.42 0.64
CA SER A 824 -68.86 -1.18 1.16
C SER A 824 -70.37 -1.18 0.99
N VAL A 825 -71.09 -0.57 1.94
CA VAL A 825 -72.55 -0.49 1.98
C VAL A 825 -72.98 0.98 1.99
N THR A 826 -73.94 1.33 1.14
CA THR A 826 -74.48 2.71 1.06
C THR A 826 -75.94 2.76 1.48
N PHE A 827 -76.31 3.76 2.29
CA PHE A 827 -77.68 3.95 2.81
C PHE A 827 -78.40 5.09 2.09
N GLY A 828 -79.66 4.85 1.69
CA GLY A 828 -80.54 5.86 1.13
C GLY A 828 -81.82 6.04 1.96
N LEU A 829 -82.21 7.28 2.23
CA LEU A 829 -83.46 7.64 2.88
C LEU A 829 -84.33 8.51 1.97
N GLN A 830 -85.52 8.02 1.64
CA GLN A 830 -86.43 8.74 0.76
C GLN A 830 -87.78 8.99 1.46
N GLY A 831 -88.14 10.27 1.60
CA GLY A 831 -89.43 10.70 2.12
C GLY A 831 -90.33 11.23 0.99
N SER A 832 -91.64 11.29 1.25
CA SER A 832 -92.68 11.65 0.27
C SER A 832 -92.62 13.08 -0.34
N LYS A 833 -91.61 13.89 0.00
CA LYS A 833 -91.40 15.25 -0.56
C LYS A 833 -89.98 15.54 -1.09
N GLY A 834 -89.18 14.51 -1.33
CA GLY A 834 -87.88 14.68 -2.00
C GLY A 834 -86.80 13.75 -1.43
N THR A 835 -85.80 13.47 -2.25
CA THR A 835 -84.66 12.63 -1.91
C THR A 835 -83.64 13.45 -1.12
N VAL A 836 -83.34 13.05 0.12
CA VAL A 836 -82.17 13.56 0.84
C VAL A 836 -81.02 12.60 0.53
N ASN A 837 -80.11 13.01 -0.35
CA ASN A 837 -78.87 12.28 -0.56
C ASN A 837 -77.88 12.76 0.50
N THR A 838 -77.78 12.03 1.62
CA THR A 838 -76.63 12.17 2.51
C THR A 838 -75.39 11.58 1.81
N PRO A 839 -74.20 12.19 1.94
CA PRO A 839 -72.98 11.63 1.36
C PRO A 839 -72.69 10.24 1.92
N ALA A 840 -72.20 9.35 1.07
CA ALA A 840 -71.75 8.02 1.47
C ALA A 840 -70.51 8.13 2.36
N GLU A 841 -70.52 7.47 3.52
CA GLU A 841 -69.33 7.28 4.34
C GLU A 841 -68.80 5.87 4.09
N VAL A 842 -67.55 5.78 3.63
CA VAL A 842 -66.88 4.51 3.30
C VAL A 842 -66.18 4.00 4.55
N VAL A 843 -66.73 2.99 5.22
CA VAL A 843 -66.01 2.27 6.27
C VAL A 843 -65.04 1.28 5.61
N THR A 844 -63.75 1.62 5.57
CA THR A 844 -62.71 0.75 5.02
C THR A 844 -62.06 -0.03 6.16
N LEU A 845 -62.15 -1.37 6.13
CA LEU A 845 -61.44 -2.23 7.07
C LEU A 845 -59.97 -2.31 6.67
N GLY A 846 -59.09 -1.63 7.41
CA GLY A 846 -57.65 -1.70 7.25
C GLY A 846 -57.11 -3.07 7.67
N GLY A 847 -56.45 -3.76 6.73
CA GLY A 847 -55.68 -4.96 7.00
C GLY A 847 -54.29 -4.64 7.52
N SER A 848 -53.79 -5.55 8.37
CA SER A 848 -52.41 -5.76 8.86
C SER A 848 -51.90 -4.90 10.03
N SER A 849 -51.88 -5.55 11.20
CA SER A 849 -50.81 -5.57 12.21
C SER A 849 -50.09 -4.25 12.57
N CYS A 850 -50.46 -3.68 13.73
CA CYS A 850 -49.54 -2.88 14.54
C CYS A 850 -48.76 -3.79 15.51
N ASN A 851 -47.44 -3.62 15.56
CA ASN A 851 -46.71 -3.51 16.82
C ASN A 851 -46.27 -2.06 16.95
#